data_AF-A0A9X9WJH6-F1
#
_entry.id   AF-A0A9X9WJH6-F1
#
_cell.length_a   1.000
_cell.length_b   1.000
_cell.length_c   1.000
_cell.angle_alpha   90.00
_cell.angle_beta   90.00
_cell.angle_gamma   90.00
#
_symmetry.space_group_name_H-M   'P 1'
#
loop_
_entity.id
_entity.type
_entity.pdbx_description
1 polymer ?
#
loop_
_entity_poly.entity_id
_entity_poly.type
_entity_poly.pdbx_seq_one_letter_code
_entity_poly.pdbx_strand_id
1 'polypeptide(L)'
;MKNIAQDILPQTIEIAQQAGRMLANEFLRTEGPRGNRGHASIDDEIALFLRDRLVDLFPTRWVCEETPHVDEYWPEAPVEPFRTFEWQGVSVCSGDFGFNDRATRDRRMAFAANRGYCWVVDPHDGTSAFLQGYRGTAVSIALLKAGRPVLGVVHAPLPPDRSSDTIAWAEGRAGVIRNGETLPKLLPKRGLQPGDVVFVSQAASGWPTQNAEAVAPARFVALPSIAYRLARVACGDAIAGVSLNGPCSWDYAAGHALLLGAGGTVVDQLGSDVSYTKDGYSQVGQCFGGAIGAAAELAVRNWRLVGRGPREVAEHRPIVPGIADATSLSRAVGCLLGLISGDALGSLVEFQTPKAISASYPAGVQDLADGGTWDTIAGQPTDDGELALALARVLADRSQWCDDAVAAAYANWLASGPFDCGMTTGTAFRAALMAQSGRAAAARAAANAESEANGALMRVAPVGIWARDPAEAARVAREDALLSHPSPVTRSASGAFAAAIAVAIAGGDRDAMHRAAEAEASGSPAIADVLRAAKAGNGVTDAVTNQGWVLHALKNAFHRLWHASSVEAALVATVGMGGDTDTNGAICGALLGAAYGADALPTRWTMQVASCRPIAAFGAMRPRPAAFWPVDLPSLAERLLQQRRIKQGLPA
;
A
#
# COMPACT_ATOMS: atom_id res chain seq x y z
N MET A 1 -29.98 -4.48 -28.63
CA MET A 1 -28.61 -4.71 -28.13
C MET A 1 -28.55 -4.19 -26.71
N LYS A 2 -27.96 -4.94 -25.77
CA LYS A 2 -27.71 -4.47 -24.39
C LYS A 2 -26.81 -3.23 -24.43
N ASN A 3 -27.09 -2.23 -23.60
CA ASN A 3 -26.24 -1.07 -23.41
C ASN A 3 -25.02 -1.49 -22.57
N ILE A 4 -23.80 -1.29 -23.09
CA ILE A 4 -22.57 -1.76 -22.41
C ILE A 4 -22.43 -1.11 -21.02
N ALA A 5 -22.68 0.20 -20.91
CA ALA A 5 -22.51 0.92 -19.66
C ALA A 5 -23.60 0.64 -18.63
N GLN A 6 -24.84 0.41 -19.07
CA GLN A 6 -26.01 0.24 -18.18
C GLN A 6 -26.29 -1.24 -17.85
N ASP A 7 -26.15 -2.14 -18.82
CA ASP A 7 -26.57 -3.54 -18.68
C ASP A 7 -25.40 -4.51 -18.47
N ILE A 8 -24.21 -4.21 -19.01
CA ILE A 8 -23.06 -5.14 -18.98
C ILE A 8 -22.09 -4.79 -17.85
N LEU A 9 -21.66 -3.52 -17.77
CA LEU A 9 -20.63 -3.07 -16.82
C LEU A 9 -20.94 -3.44 -15.35
N PRO A 10 -22.15 -3.21 -14.80
CA PRO A 10 -22.42 -3.55 -13.40
C PRO A 10 -22.26 -5.05 -13.12
N GLN A 11 -22.73 -5.91 -14.03
CA GLN A 11 -22.62 -7.36 -13.88
C GLN A 11 -21.17 -7.82 -14.06
N THR A 12 -20.41 -7.21 -14.96
CA THR A 12 -18.96 -7.50 -15.10
C THR A 12 -18.19 -7.11 -13.84
N ILE A 13 -18.52 -5.99 -13.19
CA ILE A 13 -17.94 -5.59 -11.89
C ILE A 13 -18.21 -6.66 -10.83
N GLU A 14 -19.46 -7.10 -10.70
CA GLU A 14 -19.83 -8.14 -9.74
C GLU A 14 -19.06 -9.44 -10.00
N ILE A 15 -19.01 -9.90 -11.26
CA ILE A 15 -18.26 -11.10 -11.68
C ILE A 15 -16.78 -10.98 -11.31
N ALA A 16 -16.14 -9.84 -11.61
CA ALA A 16 -14.74 -9.58 -11.27
C ALA A 16 -14.48 -9.66 -9.76
N GLN A 17 -15.39 -9.11 -8.95
CA GLN A 17 -15.30 -9.19 -7.49
C GLN A 17 -15.47 -10.61 -6.96
N GLN A 18 -16.28 -11.47 -7.61
CA GLN A 18 -16.39 -12.87 -7.21
C GLN A 18 -15.09 -13.64 -7.51
N ALA A 19 -14.51 -13.43 -8.70
CA ALA A 19 -13.20 -13.98 -9.05
C ALA A 19 -12.10 -13.48 -8.11
N GLY A 20 -12.12 -12.19 -7.73
CA GLY A 20 -11.20 -11.63 -6.74
C GLY A 20 -11.28 -12.29 -5.37
N ARG A 21 -12.48 -12.67 -4.92
CA ARG A 21 -12.63 -13.44 -3.67
C ARG A 21 -11.99 -14.83 -3.78
N MET A 22 -12.03 -15.46 -4.94
CA MET A 22 -11.32 -16.73 -5.18
C MET A 22 -9.80 -16.53 -5.07
N LEU A 23 -9.24 -15.49 -5.69
CA LEU A 23 -7.81 -15.13 -5.54
C LEU A 23 -7.43 -14.82 -4.09
N ALA A 24 -8.23 -14.03 -3.37
CA ALA A 24 -7.95 -13.70 -1.99
C ALA A 24 -7.92 -14.95 -1.10
N ASN A 25 -8.89 -15.85 -1.27
CA ASN A 25 -8.95 -17.11 -0.55
C ASN A 25 -7.75 -18.01 -0.86
N GLU A 26 -7.28 -18.02 -2.11
CA GLU A 26 -6.09 -18.76 -2.52
C GLU A 26 -4.81 -18.18 -1.89
N PHE A 27 -4.68 -16.85 -1.89
CA PHE A 27 -3.53 -16.18 -1.30
C PHE A 27 -3.45 -16.45 0.20
N LEU A 28 -4.57 -16.37 0.91
CA LEU A 28 -4.65 -16.44 2.37
C LEU A 28 -4.63 -17.87 2.94
N ARG A 29 -4.36 -18.87 2.10
CA ARG A 29 -4.19 -20.27 2.54
C ARG A 29 -3.05 -20.38 3.55
N THR A 30 -3.19 -21.29 4.52
CA THR A 30 -2.16 -21.52 5.55
C THR A 30 -0.82 -21.98 5.00
N GLU A 31 -0.84 -22.78 3.92
CA GLU A 31 0.36 -23.27 3.22
C GLU A 31 0.84 -22.29 2.14
N GLY A 32 0.22 -21.11 2.04
CA GLY A 32 0.36 -20.21 0.90
C GLY A 32 -0.40 -20.69 -0.36
N PRO A 33 -0.32 -19.89 -1.43
CA PRO A 33 -1.01 -20.19 -2.69
C PRO A 33 -0.45 -21.43 -3.40
N ARG A 34 -1.34 -22.21 -4.02
CA ARG A 34 -0.97 -23.38 -4.83
C ARG A 34 -0.43 -22.93 -6.18
N GLY A 35 0.70 -23.51 -6.59
CA GLY A 35 1.27 -23.27 -7.91
C GLY A 35 2.77 -23.44 -7.94
N ASN A 36 3.35 -23.34 -9.14
CA ASN A 36 4.80 -23.28 -9.32
C ASN A 36 5.16 -22.57 -10.64
N ARG A 37 6.39 -22.06 -10.73
CA ARG A 37 7.00 -21.55 -11.98
C ARG A 37 6.15 -20.53 -12.74
N GLY A 38 5.44 -19.66 -12.02
CA GLY A 38 4.66 -18.57 -12.62
C GLY A 38 3.21 -18.93 -12.96
N HIS A 39 2.76 -20.15 -12.66
CA HIS A 39 1.37 -20.60 -12.81
C HIS A 39 0.77 -20.94 -11.44
N ALA A 40 -0.34 -20.31 -11.06
CA ALA A 40 -1.07 -20.67 -9.86
C ALA A 40 -2.28 -21.54 -10.23
N SER A 41 -2.56 -22.56 -9.42
CA SER A 41 -3.66 -23.50 -9.74
C SER A 41 -5.04 -22.82 -9.77
N ILE A 42 -5.16 -21.66 -9.13
CA ILE A 42 -6.39 -20.87 -9.11
C ILE A 42 -6.66 -20.17 -10.46
N ASP A 43 -5.65 -20.02 -11.31
CA ASP A 43 -5.72 -19.28 -12.57
C ASP A 43 -6.70 -19.99 -13.51
N ASP A 44 -6.57 -21.32 -13.63
CA ASP A 44 -7.46 -22.20 -14.38
C ASP A 44 -8.91 -22.15 -13.85
N GLU A 45 -9.08 -22.21 -12.53
CA GLU A 45 -10.39 -22.20 -11.86
C GLU A 45 -11.14 -20.89 -12.12
N ILE A 46 -10.43 -19.76 -12.05
CA ILE A 46 -10.99 -18.44 -12.32
C ILE A 46 -11.27 -18.25 -13.80
N ALA A 47 -10.38 -18.70 -14.69
CA ALA A 47 -10.57 -18.57 -16.12
C ALA A 47 -11.87 -19.24 -16.59
N LEU A 48 -12.15 -20.46 -16.11
CA LEU A 48 -13.39 -21.17 -16.39
C LEU A 48 -14.61 -20.43 -15.80
N PHE A 49 -14.52 -19.97 -14.55
CA PHE A 49 -15.57 -19.19 -13.90
C PHE A 49 -15.92 -17.91 -14.69
N LEU A 50 -14.90 -17.15 -15.08
CA LEU A 50 -15.07 -15.90 -15.83
C LEU A 50 -15.65 -16.16 -17.21
N ARG A 51 -15.13 -17.16 -17.93
CA ARG A 51 -15.63 -17.52 -19.27
C ARG A 51 -17.12 -17.82 -19.24
N ASP A 52 -17.54 -18.73 -18.36
CA ASP A 52 -18.92 -19.19 -18.32
C ASP A 52 -19.88 -18.04 -17.99
N ARG A 53 -19.52 -17.16 -17.04
CA ARG A 53 -20.35 -16.02 -16.63
C ARG A 53 -20.36 -14.88 -17.65
N LEU A 54 -19.22 -14.51 -18.22
CA LEU A 54 -19.11 -13.37 -19.15
C LEU A 54 -19.69 -13.71 -20.52
N VAL A 55 -19.50 -14.94 -21.00
CA VAL A 55 -20.10 -15.41 -22.25
C VAL A 55 -21.62 -15.57 -22.11
N ASP A 56 -22.12 -16.03 -20.96
CA ASP A 56 -23.57 -16.04 -20.69
C ASP A 56 -24.15 -14.62 -20.62
N LEU A 57 -23.43 -13.68 -20.01
CA LEU A 57 -23.83 -12.28 -19.91
C LEU A 57 -23.91 -11.61 -21.28
N PHE A 58 -22.85 -11.78 -22.08
CA PHE A 58 -22.71 -11.17 -23.39
C PHE A 58 -22.01 -12.16 -24.34
N PRO A 59 -22.79 -12.98 -25.08
CA PRO A 59 -22.24 -14.00 -25.96
C PRO A 59 -21.44 -13.36 -27.09
N THR A 60 -20.13 -13.56 -27.09
CA THR A 60 -19.20 -13.05 -28.10
C THR A 60 -17.88 -13.83 -28.02
N ARG A 61 -16.90 -13.47 -28.87
CA ARG A 61 -15.58 -14.11 -28.88
C ARG A 61 -14.86 -13.98 -27.55
N TRP A 62 -13.96 -14.91 -27.29
CA TRP A 62 -13.25 -15.04 -26.02
C TRP A 62 -11.75 -15.27 -26.25
N VAL A 63 -10.95 -14.39 -25.66
CA VAL A 63 -9.50 -14.53 -25.54
C VAL A 63 -9.16 -14.46 -24.07
N CYS A 64 -8.36 -15.42 -23.61
CA CYS A 64 -7.92 -15.52 -22.23
C CYS A 64 -6.54 -16.16 -22.18
N GLU A 65 -5.76 -15.83 -21.15
CA GLU A 65 -4.47 -16.43 -20.87
C GLU A 65 -4.56 -17.96 -20.70
N GLU A 66 -5.50 -18.43 -19.86
CA GLU A 66 -5.51 -19.81 -19.35
C GLU A 66 -6.53 -20.73 -20.03
N THR A 67 -7.32 -20.21 -20.96
CA THR A 67 -8.33 -21.03 -21.67
C THR A 67 -8.19 -20.89 -23.18
N PRO A 68 -8.47 -21.98 -23.94
CA PRO A 68 -8.44 -21.92 -25.39
C PRO A 68 -9.30 -20.78 -25.94
N HIS A 69 -8.78 -20.09 -26.95
CA HIS A 69 -9.51 -19.04 -27.64
C HIS A 69 -10.74 -19.61 -28.32
N VAL A 70 -11.87 -18.92 -28.18
CA VAL A 70 -13.14 -19.35 -28.76
C VAL A 70 -13.44 -18.46 -29.95
N ASP A 71 -13.07 -18.94 -31.14
CA ASP A 71 -13.37 -18.26 -32.40
C ASP A 71 -14.83 -18.50 -32.82
N GLU A 72 -15.37 -19.68 -32.52
CA GLU A 72 -16.77 -20.08 -32.72
C GLU A 72 -17.19 -21.04 -31.60
N TYR A 73 -18.09 -20.62 -30.69
CA TYR A 73 -18.68 -21.55 -29.73
C TYR A 73 -19.79 -22.33 -30.43
N TRP A 74 -19.46 -23.52 -30.96
CA TRP A 74 -20.39 -24.64 -30.95
C TRP A 74 -19.64 -25.97 -31.12
N PRO A 75 -19.86 -26.99 -30.27
CA PRO A 75 -19.38 -28.32 -30.56
C PRO A 75 -20.10 -28.83 -31.82
N GLU A 76 -19.44 -28.79 -32.97
CA GLU A 76 -19.87 -29.59 -34.13
C GLU A 76 -19.56 -31.10 -33.92
N ALA A 77 -18.85 -31.45 -32.85
CA ALA A 77 -18.56 -32.83 -32.47
C ALA A 77 -18.83 -33.06 -30.97
N PRO A 78 -19.31 -34.25 -30.57
CA PRO A 78 -19.44 -34.60 -29.16
C PRO A 78 -18.10 -34.40 -28.46
N VAL A 79 -18.09 -33.57 -27.44
CA VAL A 79 -16.95 -33.45 -26.52
C VAL A 79 -16.87 -34.81 -25.81
N GLU A 80 -15.77 -35.55 -25.97
CA GLU A 80 -15.56 -36.72 -25.11
C GLU A 80 -15.67 -36.29 -23.65
N PRO A 81 -16.30 -37.10 -22.78
CA PRO A 81 -16.55 -36.71 -21.41
C PRO A 81 -15.22 -36.47 -20.69
N PHE A 82 -14.91 -35.20 -20.42
CA PHE A 82 -13.90 -34.85 -19.44
C PHE A 82 -14.24 -35.55 -18.13
N ARG A 83 -13.26 -36.26 -17.58
CA ARG A 83 -13.39 -37.06 -16.36
C ARG A 83 -14.06 -36.24 -15.26
N THR A 84 -15.13 -36.78 -14.71
CA THR A 84 -15.80 -36.34 -13.49
C THR A 84 -14.77 -36.06 -12.39
N PHE A 85 -14.71 -34.81 -11.92
CA PHE A 85 -14.06 -34.47 -10.65
C PHE A 85 -15.12 -34.44 -9.55
N GLU A 86 -14.90 -35.20 -8.47
CA GLU A 86 -15.70 -35.10 -7.25
C GLU A 86 -15.21 -33.91 -6.42
N TRP A 87 -16.06 -32.89 -6.28
CA TRP A 87 -15.89 -31.82 -5.30
C TRP A 87 -17.01 -31.92 -4.27
N GLN A 88 -16.66 -32.23 -3.02
CA GLN A 88 -17.55 -32.18 -1.85
C GLN A 88 -18.93 -32.84 -2.03
N GLY A 89 -19.00 -34.02 -2.64
CA GLY A 89 -20.22 -34.83 -2.69
C GLY A 89 -21.32 -34.31 -3.63
N VAL A 90 -21.03 -33.35 -4.51
CA VAL A 90 -21.97 -32.91 -5.56
C VAL A 90 -21.51 -33.44 -6.92
N SER A 91 -22.23 -34.44 -7.45
CA SER A 91 -22.09 -34.85 -8.85
C SER A 91 -22.73 -33.78 -9.74
N VAL A 92 -21.93 -33.11 -10.57
CA VAL A 92 -22.46 -32.25 -11.63
C VAL A 92 -22.75 -33.13 -12.85
N CYS A 93 -24.04 -33.42 -13.09
CA CYS A 93 -24.47 -34.06 -14.33
C CYS A 93 -24.43 -33.04 -15.47
N SER A 94 -23.60 -33.28 -16.48
CA SER A 94 -23.77 -32.65 -17.80
C SER A 94 -25.02 -33.26 -18.45
N GLY A 95 -26.11 -32.50 -18.50
CA GLY A 95 -27.30 -32.89 -19.25
C GLY A 95 -27.03 -32.86 -20.76
N ASP A 96 -27.51 -33.87 -21.47
CA ASP A 96 -27.56 -33.90 -22.93
C ASP A 96 -28.42 -32.73 -23.45
N PHE A 97 -27.79 -31.63 -23.87
CA PHE A 97 -28.47 -30.54 -24.56
C PHE A 97 -28.67 -30.93 -26.02
N GLY A 98 -29.88 -31.42 -26.33
CA GLY A 98 -30.29 -31.67 -27.72
C GLY A 98 -30.15 -30.42 -28.58
N PHE A 99 -29.54 -30.57 -29.77
CA PHE A 99 -29.19 -29.55 -30.77
C PHE A 99 -30.32 -28.61 -31.24
N ASN A 100 -31.54 -28.73 -30.71
CA ASN A 100 -32.73 -28.03 -31.18
C ASN A 100 -33.51 -27.29 -30.09
N ASP A 101 -32.97 -27.16 -28.87
CA ASP A 101 -33.65 -26.38 -27.83
C ASP A 101 -33.63 -24.86 -28.13
N ARG A 102 -34.64 -24.15 -27.61
CA ARG A 102 -34.84 -22.71 -27.84
C ARG A 102 -33.71 -21.84 -27.27
N ALA A 103 -33.19 -22.16 -26.08
CA ALA A 103 -32.11 -21.42 -25.44
C ALA A 103 -30.81 -21.53 -26.24
N THR A 104 -30.52 -22.70 -26.80
CA THR A 104 -29.41 -22.94 -27.73
C THR A 104 -29.50 -22.04 -28.97
N ARG A 105 -30.68 -21.93 -29.58
CA ARG A 105 -30.92 -21.06 -30.75
C ARG A 105 -30.80 -19.57 -30.40
N ASP A 106 -31.39 -19.15 -29.28
CA ASP A 106 -31.36 -17.76 -28.81
C ASP A 106 -29.91 -17.30 -28.53
N ARG A 107 -29.09 -18.18 -27.93
CA ARG A 107 -27.64 -17.93 -27.70
C ARG A 107 -26.86 -17.76 -29.02
N ARG A 108 -27.11 -18.60 -30.02
CA ARG A 108 -26.47 -18.48 -31.35
C ARG A 108 -26.83 -17.19 -32.05
N MET A 109 -28.10 -16.77 -31.99
CA MET A 109 -28.53 -15.48 -32.55
C MET A 109 -27.88 -14.31 -31.80
N ALA A 110 -27.77 -14.37 -30.47
CA ALA A 110 -27.07 -13.36 -29.68
C ALA A 110 -25.58 -13.26 -30.03
N PHE A 111 -24.89 -14.40 -30.18
CA PHE A 111 -23.48 -14.42 -30.60
C PHE A 111 -23.31 -13.83 -32.01
N ALA A 112 -24.18 -14.20 -32.96
CA ALA A 112 -24.16 -13.65 -34.31
C ALA A 112 -24.35 -12.12 -34.32
N ALA A 113 -25.25 -11.60 -33.47
CA ALA A 113 -25.46 -10.17 -33.29
C ALA A 113 -24.24 -9.44 -32.69
N ASN A 114 -23.36 -10.16 -32.00
CA ASN A 114 -22.20 -9.63 -31.29
C ASN A 114 -20.85 -10.00 -31.94
N ARG A 115 -20.81 -10.48 -33.20
CA ARG A 115 -19.57 -10.90 -33.91
C ARG A 115 -18.47 -9.83 -34.00
N GLY A 116 -18.81 -8.55 -33.80
CA GLY A 116 -17.85 -7.45 -33.75
C GLY A 116 -17.22 -7.21 -32.38
N TYR A 117 -17.55 -8.01 -31.37
CA TYR A 117 -17.04 -7.87 -30.02
C TYR A 117 -16.10 -9.02 -29.65
N CYS A 118 -15.30 -8.82 -28.61
CA CYS A 118 -14.42 -9.84 -28.04
C CYS A 118 -14.17 -9.55 -26.56
N TRP A 119 -14.40 -10.53 -25.69
CA TRP A 119 -13.86 -10.53 -24.34
C TRP A 119 -12.36 -10.82 -24.40
N VAL A 120 -11.57 -10.05 -23.65
CA VAL A 120 -10.14 -10.26 -23.46
C VAL A 120 -9.88 -10.23 -21.97
N VAL A 121 -9.43 -11.36 -21.41
CA VAL A 121 -9.45 -11.61 -19.97
C VAL A 121 -8.14 -12.21 -19.48
N ASP A 122 -7.57 -11.60 -18.45
CA ASP A 122 -6.55 -12.24 -17.62
C ASP A 122 -7.22 -12.60 -16.27
N PRO A 123 -7.33 -13.89 -15.94
CA PRO A 123 -7.94 -14.33 -14.71
C PRO A 123 -7.13 -13.91 -13.47
N HIS A 124 -5.82 -13.70 -13.61
CA HIS A 124 -4.89 -13.43 -12.52
C HIS A 124 -3.60 -12.74 -13.01
N ASP A 125 -3.66 -11.45 -13.29
CA ASP A 125 -2.46 -10.69 -13.67
C ASP A 125 -1.52 -10.52 -12.46
N GLY A 126 -0.26 -10.92 -12.63
CA GLY A 126 0.78 -10.85 -11.61
C GLY A 126 1.11 -12.16 -10.87
N THR A 127 0.66 -13.32 -11.38
CA THR A 127 0.82 -14.67 -10.79
C THR A 127 2.20 -14.96 -10.20
N SER A 128 3.28 -14.62 -10.92
CA SER A 128 4.64 -14.88 -10.45
C SER A 128 4.97 -14.19 -9.12
N ALA A 129 4.46 -12.96 -8.91
CA ALA A 129 4.67 -12.22 -7.67
C ALA A 129 3.72 -12.72 -6.56
N PHE A 130 2.49 -13.10 -6.91
CA PHE A 130 1.53 -13.74 -6.00
C PHE A 130 2.10 -15.01 -5.36
N LEU A 131 2.70 -15.90 -6.17
CA LEU A 131 3.35 -17.11 -5.68
C LEU A 131 4.59 -16.83 -4.81
N GLN A 132 5.19 -15.65 -4.95
CA GLN A 132 6.25 -15.16 -4.07
C GLN A 132 5.69 -14.45 -2.83
N GLY A 133 4.38 -14.40 -2.62
CA GLY A 133 3.77 -13.72 -1.47
C GLY A 133 3.62 -12.21 -1.65
N TYR A 134 3.74 -11.63 -2.84
CA TYR A 134 3.45 -10.20 -3.02
C TYR A 134 1.95 -9.94 -3.22
N ARG A 135 1.45 -8.93 -2.51
CA ARG A 135 0.11 -8.33 -2.72
C ARG A 135 0.08 -7.46 -3.97
N GLY A 136 -1.12 -7.19 -4.49
CA GLY A 136 -1.33 -6.31 -5.64
C GLY A 136 -1.42 -7.01 -7.00
N THR A 137 -1.85 -8.28 -7.02
CA THR A 137 -2.36 -8.93 -8.24
C THR A 137 -3.82 -8.58 -8.48
N ALA A 138 -4.31 -8.82 -9.70
CA ALA A 138 -5.67 -8.43 -10.08
C ALA A 138 -6.30 -9.35 -11.12
N VAL A 139 -7.63 -9.37 -11.12
CA VAL A 139 -8.43 -9.87 -12.25
C VAL A 139 -8.56 -8.75 -13.28
N SER A 140 -8.31 -9.03 -14.56
CA SER A 140 -8.38 -8.06 -15.67
C SER A 140 -9.42 -8.51 -16.70
N ILE A 141 -10.46 -7.70 -16.93
CA ILE A 141 -11.53 -8.01 -17.87
C ILE A 141 -11.76 -6.83 -18.81
N ALA A 142 -11.56 -7.05 -20.11
CA ALA A 142 -11.89 -6.09 -21.16
C ALA A 142 -12.94 -6.62 -22.14
N LEU A 143 -13.77 -5.72 -22.65
CA LEU A 143 -14.57 -5.95 -23.85
C LEU A 143 -14.06 -5.03 -24.95
N LEU A 144 -13.75 -5.60 -26.11
CA LEU A 144 -13.41 -4.84 -27.31
C LEU A 144 -14.58 -4.85 -28.29
N LYS A 145 -14.65 -3.79 -29.10
CA LYS A 145 -15.52 -3.67 -30.27
C LYS A 145 -14.66 -3.34 -31.48
N ALA A 146 -14.58 -4.26 -32.43
CA ALA A 146 -13.76 -4.16 -33.64
C ALA A 146 -12.29 -3.79 -33.34
N GLY A 147 -11.70 -4.41 -32.31
CA GLY A 147 -10.32 -4.15 -31.89
C GLY A 147 -10.11 -2.90 -31.03
N ARG A 148 -11.18 -2.16 -30.68
CA ARG A 148 -11.10 -1.01 -29.74
C ARG A 148 -11.65 -1.39 -28.37
N PRO A 149 -10.94 -1.12 -27.26
CA PRO A 149 -11.49 -1.32 -25.92
C PRO A 149 -12.70 -0.42 -25.67
N VAL A 150 -13.82 -1.00 -25.22
CA VAL A 150 -15.07 -0.30 -24.91
C VAL A 150 -15.58 -0.54 -23.49
N LEU A 151 -14.99 -1.49 -22.76
CA LEU A 151 -15.22 -1.73 -21.34
C LEU A 151 -13.93 -2.30 -20.73
N GLY A 152 -13.61 -1.86 -19.52
CA GLY A 152 -12.53 -2.42 -18.71
C GLY A 152 -12.96 -2.52 -17.26
N VAL A 153 -12.67 -3.64 -16.62
CA VAL A 153 -12.79 -3.85 -15.17
C VAL A 153 -11.49 -4.48 -14.70
N VAL A 154 -10.83 -3.83 -13.74
CA VAL A 154 -9.68 -4.38 -13.03
C VAL A 154 -10.04 -4.45 -11.56
N HIS A 155 -9.89 -5.63 -10.97
CA HIS A 155 -10.20 -5.86 -9.56
C HIS A 155 -8.99 -6.46 -8.84
N ALA A 156 -8.38 -5.66 -7.95
CA ALA A 156 -7.33 -6.11 -7.05
C ALA A 156 -7.96 -6.45 -5.69
N PRO A 157 -8.06 -7.73 -5.31
CA PRO A 157 -8.73 -8.11 -4.07
C PRO A 157 -7.87 -7.82 -2.83
N LEU A 158 -6.54 -7.91 -2.97
CA LEU A 158 -5.57 -7.73 -1.89
C LEU A 158 -4.46 -6.76 -2.32
N PRO A 159 -4.76 -5.47 -2.54
CA PRO A 159 -3.72 -4.47 -2.78
C PRO A 159 -2.87 -4.27 -1.51
N PRO A 160 -1.61 -3.82 -1.65
CA PRO A 160 -0.71 -3.68 -0.51
C PRO A 160 -1.11 -2.53 0.43
N ASP A 161 -1.58 -1.42 -0.13
CA ASP A 161 -1.72 -0.12 0.56
C ASP A 161 -3.16 0.26 0.94
N ARG A 162 -4.14 -0.61 0.66
CA ARG A 162 -5.58 -0.31 0.83
C ARG A 162 -6.44 -1.55 0.96
N SER A 163 -7.75 -1.36 1.18
CA SER A 163 -8.74 -2.42 0.97
C SER A 163 -8.90 -2.77 -0.50
N SER A 164 -9.66 -3.84 -0.79
CA SER A 164 -9.93 -4.32 -2.15
C SER A 164 -10.33 -3.19 -3.08
N ASP A 165 -9.77 -3.16 -4.29
CA ASP A 165 -9.91 -2.03 -5.21
C ASP A 165 -10.48 -2.50 -6.55
N THR A 166 -11.65 -2.00 -6.90
CA THR A 166 -12.35 -2.30 -8.17
C THR A 166 -12.44 -1.04 -8.99
N ILE A 167 -11.79 -1.05 -10.15
CA ILE A 167 -11.71 0.10 -11.06
C ILE A 167 -12.33 -0.31 -12.39
N ALA A 168 -13.29 0.47 -12.86
CA ALA A 168 -14.16 0.08 -13.95
C ALA A 168 -14.52 1.25 -14.86
N TRP A 169 -14.67 1.00 -16.15
CA TRP A 169 -15.15 1.99 -17.11
C TRP A 169 -15.82 1.31 -18.29
N ALA A 170 -16.77 2.00 -18.92
CA ALA A 170 -17.34 1.61 -20.21
C ALA A 170 -17.65 2.84 -21.07
N GLU A 171 -17.61 2.65 -22.39
CA GLU A 171 -18.02 3.64 -23.37
C GLU A 171 -19.42 4.20 -23.04
N GLY A 172 -19.54 5.53 -23.10
CA GLY A 172 -20.76 6.23 -22.73
C GLY A 172 -20.76 6.75 -21.29
N ARG A 173 -19.79 6.38 -20.43
CA ARG A 173 -19.60 7.00 -19.12
C ARG A 173 -18.69 8.22 -19.17
N ALA A 174 -18.97 9.18 -18.30
CA ALA A 174 -18.23 10.45 -18.21
C ALA A 174 -16.80 10.29 -17.67
N GLY A 175 -16.57 9.28 -16.83
CA GLY A 175 -15.29 9.01 -16.19
C GLY A 175 -15.22 7.60 -15.60
N VAL A 176 -14.05 7.26 -15.08
CA VAL A 176 -13.74 5.96 -14.45
C VAL A 176 -14.50 5.83 -13.13
N ILE A 177 -14.90 4.61 -12.78
CA ILE A 177 -15.52 4.27 -11.51
C ILE A 177 -14.46 3.58 -10.65
N ARG A 178 -14.32 3.99 -9.39
CA ARG A 178 -13.52 3.28 -8.39
C ARG A 178 -14.41 2.96 -7.20
N ASN A 179 -14.57 1.68 -6.89
CA ASN A 179 -15.38 1.18 -5.76
C ASN A 179 -16.81 1.79 -5.70
N GLY A 180 -17.42 1.98 -6.87
CA GLY A 180 -18.76 2.55 -7.01
C GLY A 180 -18.81 4.07 -7.20
N GLU A 181 -17.71 4.79 -6.91
CA GLU A 181 -17.64 6.24 -7.07
C GLU A 181 -17.14 6.63 -8.47
N THR A 182 -17.82 7.56 -9.13
CA THR A 182 -17.38 8.06 -10.44
C THR A 182 -16.37 9.19 -10.25
N LEU A 183 -15.17 9.02 -10.80
CA LEU A 183 -14.10 9.98 -10.79
C LEU A 183 -14.17 10.88 -12.04
N PRO A 184 -13.77 12.17 -11.94
CA PRO A 184 -13.56 12.99 -13.12
C PRO A 184 -12.38 12.46 -13.96
N LYS A 185 -12.19 13.03 -15.16
CA LYS A 185 -10.97 12.75 -15.94
C LYS A 185 -9.78 13.43 -15.27
N LEU A 186 -8.92 12.63 -14.64
CA LEU A 186 -7.83 13.11 -13.80
C LEU A 186 -6.49 13.20 -14.52
N LEU A 187 -6.32 12.50 -15.66
CA LEU A 187 -5.02 12.42 -16.31
C LEU A 187 -4.68 13.70 -17.10
N PRO A 188 -3.54 14.33 -16.82
CA PRO A 188 -3.10 15.48 -17.60
C PRO A 188 -2.51 15.03 -18.94
N LYS A 189 -2.27 15.98 -19.84
CA LYS A 189 -1.64 15.72 -21.16
C LYS A 189 -0.14 16.04 -21.22
N ARG A 190 0.50 16.25 -20.06
CA ARG A 190 1.91 16.66 -19.94
C ARG A 190 2.87 15.46 -19.81
N GLY A 191 4.16 15.73 -19.96
CA GLY A 191 5.27 14.83 -19.64
C GLY A 191 5.53 14.71 -18.13
N LEU A 192 6.63 14.03 -17.79
CA LEU A 192 7.05 13.78 -16.41
C LEU A 192 7.53 15.06 -15.71
N GLN A 193 7.20 15.20 -14.43
CA GLN A 193 7.63 16.29 -13.56
C GLN A 193 8.16 15.75 -12.22
N PRO A 194 8.98 16.53 -11.49
CA PRO A 194 9.30 16.22 -10.09
C PRO A 194 8.03 16.00 -9.26
N GLY A 195 8.06 15.02 -8.35
CA GLY A 195 6.91 14.64 -7.52
C GLY A 195 5.91 13.69 -8.18
N ASP A 196 5.95 13.52 -9.51
CA ASP A 196 5.15 12.49 -10.18
C ASP A 196 5.60 11.07 -9.74
N VAL A 197 4.66 10.13 -9.80
CA VAL A 197 4.91 8.71 -9.54
C VAL A 197 4.64 7.89 -10.79
N VAL A 198 5.54 6.96 -11.11
CA VAL A 198 5.41 5.96 -12.18
C VAL A 198 5.33 4.58 -11.55
N PHE A 199 4.31 3.80 -11.89
CA PHE A 199 4.28 2.40 -11.48
C PHE A 199 5.15 1.52 -12.38
N VAL A 200 5.97 0.68 -11.76
CA VAL A 200 6.90 -0.25 -12.42
C VAL A 200 6.69 -1.67 -11.90
N SER A 201 7.27 -2.66 -12.58
CA SER A 201 7.09 -4.07 -12.20
C SER A 201 7.72 -4.37 -10.84
N GLN A 202 7.18 -5.35 -10.12
CA GLN A 202 7.65 -5.75 -8.78
C GLN A 202 9.17 -5.96 -8.67
N ALA A 203 9.80 -6.47 -9.74
CA ALA A 203 11.25 -6.69 -9.80
C ALA A 203 12.08 -5.41 -9.59
N ALA A 204 11.52 -4.22 -9.85
CA ALA A 204 12.20 -2.93 -9.71
C ALA A 204 12.77 -2.69 -8.31
N SER A 205 12.17 -3.27 -7.27
CA SER A 205 12.66 -3.16 -5.89
C SER A 205 14.07 -3.74 -5.70
N GLY A 206 14.53 -4.63 -6.60
CA GLY A 206 15.91 -5.14 -6.60
C GLY A 206 16.92 -4.25 -7.33
N TRP A 207 16.47 -3.26 -8.10
CA TRP A 207 17.32 -2.35 -8.88
C TRP A 207 16.84 -0.90 -8.74
N PRO A 208 16.79 -0.36 -7.51
CA PRO A 208 16.15 0.93 -7.26
C PRO A 208 16.87 2.07 -7.97
N THR A 209 18.20 2.07 -8.02
CA THR A 209 18.98 3.10 -8.69
C THR A 209 18.68 3.19 -10.19
N GLN A 210 18.66 2.05 -10.90
CA GLN A 210 18.41 2.04 -12.35
C GLN A 210 16.97 2.38 -12.70
N ASN A 211 16.01 1.98 -11.85
CA ASN A 211 14.61 2.35 -12.04
C ASN A 211 14.39 3.85 -11.77
N ALA A 212 15.01 4.41 -10.73
CA ALA A 212 14.96 5.84 -10.46
C ALA A 212 15.54 6.67 -11.62
N GLU A 213 16.66 6.24 -12.21
CA GLU A 213 17.23 6.87 -13.40
C GLU A 213 16.27 6.80 -14.60
N ALA A 214 15.66 5.63 -14.83
CA ALA A 214 14.76 5.41 -15.97
C ALA A 214 13.50 6.28 -15.92
N VAL A 215 12.97 6.55 -14.72
CA VAL A 215 11.75 7.36 -14.53
C VAL A 215 11.99 8.83 -14.23
N ALA A 216 13.24 9.26 -14.02
CA ALA A 216 13.55 10.65 -13.67
C ALA A 216 12.98 11.65 -14.70
N PRO A 217 12.41 12.80 -14.26
CA PRO A 217 12.42 13.34 -12.89
C PRO A 217 11.34 12.80 -11.95
N ALA A 218 10.48 11.89 -12.42
CA ALA A 218 9.49 11.25 -11.57
C ALA A 218 10.15 10.23 -10.62
N ARG A 219 9.36 9.73 -9.68
CA ARG A 219 9.73 8.63 -8.78
C ARG A 219 8.93 7.38 -9.14
N PHE A 220 9.25 6.23 -8.55
CA PHE A 220 8.55 4.99 -8.88
C PHE A 220 7.98 4.24 -7.67
N VAL A 221 6.92 3.49 -7.92
CA VAL A 221 6.36 2.49 -6.99
C VAL A 221 6.33 1.15 -7.72
N ALA A 222 6.85 0.10 -7.07
CA ALA A 222 6.80 -1.24 -7.61
C ALA A 222 5.44 -1.88 -7.30
N LEU A 223 4.76 -2.42 -8.32
CA LEU A 223 3.46 -3.08 -8.18
C LEU A 223 3.39 -4.26 -9.17
N PRO A 224 2.89 -5.45 -8.76
CA PRO A 224 2.93 -6.64 -9.61
C PRO A 224 2.15 -6.54 -10.93
N SER A 225 0.83 -6.39 -10.84
CA SER A 225 -0.09 -6.46 -11.98
C SER A 225 0.04 -5.22 -12.88
N ILE A 226 0.29 -5.40 -14.18
CA ILE A 226 0.23 -4.29 -15.13
C ILE A 226 -1.21 -3.78 -15.31
N ALA A 227 -2.22 -4.66 -15.32
CA ALA A 227 -3.62 -4.26 -15.35
C ALA A 227 -3.93 -3.30 -14.19
N TYR A 228 -3.50 -3.64 -12.97
CA TYR A 228 -3.73 -2.82 -11.78
C TYR A 228 -2.90 -1.54 -11.77
N ARG A 229 -1.66 -1.57 -12.27
CA ARG A 229 -0.86 -0.35 -12.47
C ARG A 229 -1.58 0.65 -13.37
N LEU A 230 -2.06 0.21 -14.54
CA LEU A 230 -2.78 1.08 -15.48
C LEU A 230 -4.12 1.55 -14.90
N ALA A 231 -4.81 0.69 -14.15
CA ALA A 231 -6.06 1.05 -13.47
C ALA A 231 -5.86 2.14 -12.40
N ARG A 232 -4.82 2.02 -11.56
CA ARG A 232 -4.45 3.03 -10.55
C ARG A 232 -4.05 4.36 -11.20
N VAL A 233 -3.34 4.31 -12.33
CA VAL A 233 -3.04 5.51 -13.13
C VAL A 233 -4.31 6.17 -13.64
N ALA A 234 -5.28 5.40 -14.14
CA ALA A 234 -6.58 5.93 -14.57
C ALA A 234 -7.36 6.63 -13.43
N CYS A 235 -7.08 6.27 -12.17
CA CYS A 235 -7.62 6.93 -10.98
C CYS A 235 -6.81 8.15 -10.51
N GLY A 236 -5.71 8.51 -11.19
CA GLY A 236 -4.87 9.64 -10.84
C GLY A 236 -3.85 9.38 -9.73
N ASP A 237 -3.63 8.13 -9.34
CA ASP A 237 -2.70 7.80 -8.25
C ASP A 237 -1.23 7.85 -8.68
N ALA A 238 -0.98 7.85 -9.99
CA ALA A 238 0.32 7.93 -10.64
C ALA A 238 0.15 8.57 -12.02
N ILE A 239 1.23 9.08 -12.61
CA ILE A 239 1.20 9.70 -13.94
C ILE A 239 1.23 8.66 -15.06
N ALA A 240 1.89 7.51 -14.81
CA ALA A 240 2.06 6.43 -15.77
C ALA A 240 2.34 5.08 -15.07
N GLY A 241 2.13 4.00 -15.82
CA GLY A 241 2.50 2.63 -15.47
C GLY A 241 3.18 1.96 -16.66
N VAL A 242 4.23 1.18 -16.41
CA VAL A 242 5.07 0.59 -17.47
C VAL A 242 5.21 -0.91 -17.30
N SER A 243 5.28 -1.68 -18.38
CA SER A 243 5.70 -3.08 -18.36
C SER A 243 6.83 -3.30 -19.36
N LEU A 244 7.89 -3.99 -18.91
CA LEU A 244 9.10 -4.23 -19.70
C LEU A 244 9.23 -5.67 -20.20
N ASN A 245 8.27 -6.53 -19.88
CA ASN A 245 8.37 -7.99 -20.00
C ASN A 245 7.44 -8.57 -21.08
N GLY A 246 7.26 -7.87 -22.20
CA GLY A 246 6.52 -8.39 -23.35
C GLY A 246 5.06 -8.79 -23.06
N PRO A 247 4.22 -7.89 -22.51
CA PRO A 247 2.88 -8.25 -22.10
C PRO A 247 1.98 -8.63 -23.29
N CYS A 248 1.03 -9.52 -23.02
CA CYS A 248 -0.01 -9.96 -23.94
C CYS A 248 -1.27 -9.08 -23.85
N SER A 249 -2.20 -9.22 -24.79
CA SER A 249 -3.39 -8.36 -24.85
C SER A 249 -4.23 -8.37 -23.58
N TRP A 250 -4.31 -9.50 -22.89
CA TRP A 250 -5.09 -9.64 -21.66
C TRP A 250 -4.51 -8.88 -20.45
N ASP A 251 -3.19 -8.73 -20.39
CA ASP A 251 -2.50 -8.02 -19.31
C ASP A 251 -2.88 -6.52 -19.26
N TYR A 252 -3.08 -5.89 -20.42
CA TYR A 252 -3.29 -4.44 -20.50
C TYR A 252 -4.61 -4.00 -21.15
N ALA A 253 -5.41 -4.87 -21.77
CA ALA A 253 -6.64 -4.43 -22.44
C ALA A 253 -7.64 -3.75 -21.51
N ALA A 254 -7.83 -4.28 -20.29
CA ALA A 254 -8.71 -3.67 -19.30
C ALA A 254 -8.14 -2.34 -18.83
N GLY A 255 -6.85 -2.29 -18.48
CA GLY A 255 -6.14 -1.07 -18.12
C GLY A 255 -6.18 0.00 -19.22
N HIS A 256 -6.05 -0.39 -20.48
CA HIS A 256 -6.15 0.50 -21.64
C HIS A 256 -7.57 1.09 -21.73
N ALA A 257 -8.63 0.29 -21.59
CA ALA A 257 -10.00 0.82 -21.55
C ALA A 257 -10.20 1.85 -20.42
N LEU A 258 -9.66 1.58 -19.23
CA LEU A 258 -9.71 2.51 -18.08
C LEU A 258 -8.98 3.82 -18.39
N LEU A 259 -7.79 3.75 -18.98
CA LEU A 259 -7.01 4.93 -19.38
C LEU A 259 -7.72 5.76 -20.45
N LEU A 260 -8.36 5.13 -21.44
CA LEU A 260 -9.20 5.86 -22.42
C LEU A 260 -10.34 6.62 -21.71
N GLY A 261 -10.97 5.99 -20.72
CA GLY A 261 -11.99 6.62 -19.88
C GLY A 261 -11.47 7.82 -19.09
N ALA A 262 -10.22 7.75 -18.62
CA ALA A 262 -9.53 8.81 -17.89
C ALA A 262 -8.88 9.88 -18.80
N GLY A 263 -8.81 9.66 -20.12
CA GLY A 263 -8.16 10.56 -21.08
C GLY A 263 -6.67 10.32 -21.32
N GLY A 264 -6.15 9.16 -20.92
CA GLY A 264 -4.79 8.68 -21.20
C GLY A 264 -4.66 7.82 -22.45
N THR A 265 -3.49 7.21 -22.63
CA THR A 265 -3.18 6.27 -23.73
C THR A 265 -2.34 5.09 -23.22
N VAL A 266 -2.15 4.07 -24.07
CA VAL A 266 -1.11 3.04 -23.93
C VAL A 266 -0.31 3.00 -25.24
N VAL A 267 1.01 3.15 -25.14
CA VAL A 267 1.94 3.07 -26.26
C VAL A 267 2.92 1.92 -26.10
N ASP A 268 3.43 1.40 -27.22
CA ASP A 268 4.44 0.34 -27.27
C ASP A 268 5.89 0.86 -27.13
N GLN A 269 6.88 -0.03 -27.24
CA GLN A 269 8.31 0.31 -27.22
C GLN A 269 8.79 1.23 -28.36
N LEU A 270 7.97 1.45 -29.38
CA LEU A 270 8.24 2.36 -30.49
C LEU A 270 7.50 3.70 -30.30
N GLY A 271 6.77 3.87 -29.19
CA GLY A 271 5.93 5.03 -28.92
C GLY A 271 4.65 5.07 -29.76
N SER A 272 4.27 3.95 -30.39
CA SER A 272 3.05 3.82 -31.19
C SER A 272 1.87 3.41 -30.31
N ASP A 273 0.68 3.94 -30.57
CA ASP A 273 -0.53 3.54 -29.84
C ASP A 273 -0.78 2.03 -29.98
N VAL A 274 -1.05 1.37 -28.85
CA VAL A 274 -1.35 -0.06 -28.84
C VAL A 274 -2.69 -0.32 -29.50
N SER A 275 -2.72 -1.28 -30.42
CA SER A 275 -3.92 -1.69 -31.14
C SER A 275 -4.17 -3.18 -31.00
N TYR A 276 -5.40 -3.61 -31.26
CA TYR A 276 -5.82 -5.01 -31.16
C TYR A 276 -6.44 -5.46 -32.48
N THR A 277 -6.25 -6.73 -32.83
CA THR A 277 -7.00 -7.34 -33.93
C THR A 277 -8.49 -7.41 -33.59
N LYS A 278 -9.33 -7.69 -34.59
CA LYS A 278 -10.77 -7.92 -34.37
C LYS A 278 -11.04 -9.13 -33.48
N ASP A 279 -10.06 -10.01 -33.36
CA ASP A 279 -10.10 -11.22 -32.54
C ASP A 279 -9.46 -11.00 -31.16
N GLY A 280 -9.12 -9.76 -30.79
CA GLY A 280 -8.63 -9.42 -29.45
C GLY A 280 -7.14 -9.64 -29.20
N TYR A 281 -6.38 -10.03 -30.22
CA TYR A 281 -4.93 -10.23 -30.10
C TYR A 281 -4.17 -8.92 -30.18
N SER A 282 -3.15 -8.80 -29.34
CA SER A 282 -2.13 -7.76 -29.40
C SER A 282 -0.90 -8.24 -28.64
N GLN A 283 0.28 -7.90 -29.13
CA GLN A 283 1.56 -8.29 -28.52
C GLN A 283 2.55 -7.15 -28.73
N VAL A 284 3.16 -6.73 -27.62
CA VAL A 284 4.17 -5.67 -27.60
C VAL A 284 5.37 -6.14 -26.79
N GLY A 285 6.56 -5.60 -27.08
CA GLY A 285 7.76 -5.94 -26.29
C GLY A 285 7.77 -5.22 -24.93
N GLN A 286 7.24 -4.01 -24.89
CA GLN A 286 7.07 -3.19 -23.70
C GLN A 286 5.81 -2.33 -23.88
N CYS A 287 5.16 -1.93 -22.80
CA CYS A 287 4.05 -0.99 -22.86
C CYS A 287 4.18 0.12 -21.82
N PHE A 288 3.73 1.31 -22.17
CA PHE A 288 3.75 2.51 -21.35
C PHE A 288 2.36 3.13 -21.40
N GLY A 289 1.65 3.17 -20.27
CA GLY A 289 0.29 3.68 -20.23
C GLY A 289 0.10 4.75 -19.16
N GLY A 290 -0.65 5.81 -19.49
CA GLY A 290 -0.91 6.91 -18.58
C GLY A 290 -1.23 8.23 -19.27
N ALA A 291 -0.79 9.33 -18.66
CA ALA A 291 -0.82 10.64 -19.29
C ALA A 291 -0.08 10.60 -20.64
N ILE A 292 -0.67 11.19 -21.67
CA ILE A 292 -0.19 11.05 -23.06
C ILE A 292 1.28 11.47 -23.20
N GLY A 293 1.66 12.62 -22.64
CA GLY A 293 3.04 13.10 -22.69
C GLY A 293 4.01 12.20 -21.91
N ALA A 294 3.63 11.78 -20.71
CA ALA A 294 4.47 10.92 -19.87
C ALA A 294 4.68 9.53 -20.47
N ALA A 295 3.63 8.92 -21.04
CA ALA A 295 3.72 7.62 -21.70
C ALA A 295 4.65 7.67 -22.93
N ALA A 296 4.51 8.70 -23.77
CA ALA A 296 5.39 8.90 -24.92
C ALA A 296 6.85 9.15 -24.51
N GLU A 297 7.05 9.94 -23.45
CA GLU A 297 8.39 10.22 -22.91
C GLU A 297 9.06 8.96 -22.36
N LEU A 298 8.33 8.14 -21.60
CA LEU A 298 8.82 6.88 -21.04
C LEU A 298 9.16 5.86 -22.13
N ALA A 299 8.39 5.81 -23.22
CA ALA A 299 8.58 4.85 -24.31
C ALA A 299 9.94 4.97 -25.02
N VAL A 300 10.51 6.18 -25.05
CA VAL A 300 11.80 6.44 -25.69
C VAL A 300 13.00 6.37 -24.72
N ARG A 301 12.77 6.08 -23.43
CA ARG A 301 13.84 5.93 -22.43
C ARG A 301 14.59 4.62 -22.61
N ASN A 302 15.84 4.59 -22.13
CA ASN A 302 16.68 3.40 -22.20
C ASN A 302 16.40 2.43 -21.04
N TRP A 303 15.38 1.59 -21.21
CA TRP A 303 15.00 0.57 -20.22
C TRP A 303 15.96 -0.61 -20.12
N ARG A 304 16.94 -0.75 -21.02
CA ARG A 304 17.92 -1.86 -20.97
C ARG A 304 18.85 -1.80 -19.77
N LEU A 305 18.95 -0.64 -19.11
CA LEU A 305 19.75 -0.45 -17.89
C LEU A 305 19.11 -1.12 -16.67
N VAL A 306 17.78 -1.23 -16.65
CA VAL A 306 17.03 -1.89 -15.58
C VAL A 306 17.38 -3.38 -15.57
N GLY A 307 17.78 -3.92 -14.41
CA GLY A 307 18.16 -5.32 -14.24
C GLY A 307 19.63 -5.67 -14.54
N ARG A 308 20.43 -4.72 -15.06
CA ARG A 308 21.85 -4.95 -15.37
C ARG A 308 22.85 -4.42 -14.33
N GLY A 309 22.39 -3.56 -13.42
CA GLY A 309 23.21 -3.03 -12.34
C GLY A 309 23.30 -3.97 -11.12
N PRO A 310 24.10 -3.60 -10.11
CA PRO A 310 24.16 -4.36 -8.86
C PRO A 310 22.75 -4.44 -8.27
N ARG A 311 22.32 -5.66 -7.96
CA ARG A 311 21.05 -5.87 -7.28
C ARG A 311 21.20 -5.36 -5.85
N GLU A 312 20.42 -4.36 -5.49
CA GLU A 312 20.33 -3.89 -4.11
C GLU A 312 19.32 -4.78 -3.39
N VAL A 313 19.79 -5.59 -2.45
CA VAL A 313 18.90 -6.38 -1.60
C VAL A 313 18.33 -5.42 -0.56
N ALA A 314 17.25 -4.72 -0.92
CA ALA A 314 16.41 -4.12 0.09
C ALA A 314 15.91 -5.25 1.02
N GLU A 315 15.74 -4.99 2.31
CA GLU A 315 15.25 -5.95 3.32
C GLU A 315 13.79 -6.38 3.11
N HIS A 316 13.29 -6.27 1.88
CA HIS A 316 11.98 -6.70 1.41
C HIS A 316 11.98 -8.23 1.30
N ARG A 317 11.69 -8.87 2.43
CA ARG A 317 11.38 -10.29 2.45
C ARG A 317 9.94 -10.49 2.01
N PRO A 318 9.67 -11.49 1.15
CA PRO A 318 8.31 -11.88 0.88
C PRO A 318 7.61 -12.31 2.17
N ILE A 319 6.33 -11.94 2.29
CA ILE A 319 5.47 -12.33 3.41
C ILE A 319 5.10 -13.80 3.25
N VAL A 320 4.93 -14.52 4.36
CA VAL A 320 4.19 -15.79 4.32
C VAL A 320 2.70 -15.46 4.35
N PRO A 321 1.95 -15.67 3.26
CA PRO A 321 0.55 -15.31 3.21
C PRO A 321 -0.22 -16.02 4.33
N GLY A 322 -1.01 -15.29 5.12
CA GLY A 322 -1.76 -15.93 6.22
C GLY A 322 -2.39 -15.00 7.24
N ILE A 323 -2.28 -13.68 7.09
CA ILE A 323 -3.11 -12.76 7.86
C ILE A 323 -4.48 -12.64 7.19
N ALA A 324 -5.41 -13.47 7.67
CA ALA A 324 -6.80 -13.43 7.23
C ALA A 324 -7.57 -12.20 7.74
N ASP A 325 -7.11 -11.58 8.83
CA ASP A 325 -7.77 -10.41 9.42
C ASP A 325 -7.41 -9.12 8.65
N ALA A 326 -8.23 -8.81 7.65
CA ALA A 326 -8.11 -7.61 6.82
C ALA A 326 -8.20 -6.31 7.64
N THR A 327 -8.94 -6.30 8.75
CA THR A 327 -9.05 -5.13 9.62
C THR A 327 -7.76 -4.89 10.38
N SER A 328 -7.19 -5.92 11.02
CA SER A 328 -5.87 -5.83 11.67
C SER A 328 -4.80 -5.35 10.69
N LEU A 329 -4.77 -5.91 9.48
CA LEU A 329 -3.78 -5.53 8.47
C LEU A 329 -3.97 -4.07 8.02
N SER A 330 -5.19 -3.66 7.66
CA SER A 330 -5.46 -2.28 7.25
C SER A 330 -5.05 -1.28 8.33
N ARG A 331 -5.31 -1.59 9.60
CA ARG A 331 -4.91 -0.75 10.75
C ARG A 331 -3.40 -0.75 11.01
N ALA A 332 -2.71 -1.87 10.80
CA ALA A 332 -1.26 -1.93 10.92
C ALA A 332 -0.56 -1.13 9.81
N VAL A 333 -1.02 -1.29 8.57
CA VAL A 333 -0.55 -0.53 7.41
C VAL A 333 -0.84 0.96 7.61
N GLY A 334 -2.07 1.30 8.04
CA GLY A 334 -2.46 2.67 8.37
C GLY A 334 -1.60 3.28 9.48
N CYS A 335 -1.27 2.53 10.52
CA CYS A 335 -0.40 2.98 11.61
C CYS A 335 0.99 3.40 11.09
N LEU A 336 1.65 2.54 10.30
CA LEU A 336 2.98 2.87 9.77
C LEU A 336 2.93 3.97 8.70
N LEU A 337 1.94 3.94 7.79
CA LEU A 337 1.77 4.99 6.79
C LEU A 337 1.45 6.34 7.44
N GLY A 338 0.62 6.35 8.48
CA GLY A 338 0.28 7.55 9.22
C GLY A 338 1.46 8.11 10.00
N LEU A 339 2.30 7.25 10.58
CA LEU A 339 3.55 7.66 11.22
C LEU A 339 4.44 8.41 10.22
N ILE A 340 4.78 7.77 9.09
CA ILE A 340 5.71 8.34 8.12
C ILE A 340 5.11 9.54 7.37
N SER A 341 3.81 9.53 7.10
CA SER A 341 3.14 10.69 6.48
C SER A 341 3.07 11.88 7.44
N GLY A 342 2.85 11.63 8.74
CA GLY A 342 2.80 12.67 9.76
C GLY A 342 4.16 13.31 10.02
N ASP A 343 5.20 12.47 10.14
CA ASP A 343 6.61 12.86 10.18
C ASP A 343 6.95 13.77 8.97
N ALA A 344 6.83 13.23 7.76
CA ALA A 344 7.22 13.95 6.54
C ALA A 344 6.39 15.21 6.25
N LEU A 345 5.14 15.28 6.72
CA LEU A 345 4.32 16.48 6.61
C LEU A 345 4.75 17.55 7.62
N GLY A 346 5.10 17.12 8.83
CA GLY A 346 5.54 18.01 9.90
C GLY A 346 6.93 18.57 9.67
N SER A 347 7.84 17.83 9.05
CA SER A 347 9.22 18.27 8.78
C SER A 347 9.30 19.47 7.81
N LEU A 348 8.22 19.72 7.05
CA LEU A 348 8.11 20.89 6.16
C LEU A 348 8.13 22.23 6.91
N VAL A 349 7.72 22.23 8.18
CA VAL A 349 7.54 23.46 8.98
C VAL A 349 8.03 23.33 10.43
N GLU A 350 8.90 22.36 10.67
CA GLU A 350 9.49 22.13 11.99
C GLU A 350 10.15 23.38 12.54
N PHE A 351 9.96 23.62 13.84
CA PHE A 351 10.40 24.79 14.61
C PHE A 351 9.74 26.13 14.22
N GLN A 352 8.80 26.14 13.27
CA GLN A 352 8.07 27.35 12.93
C GLN A 352 6.94 27.63 13.93
N THR A 353 6.58 28.90 14.06
CA THR A 353 5.42 29.31 14.84
C THR A 353 4.12 29.11 14.04
N PRO A 354 2.95 28.90 14.69
CA PRO A 354 1.66 28.86 14.00
C PRO A 354 1.44 30.04 13.03
N LYS A 355 1.89 31.23 13.44
CA LYS A 355 1.76 32.45 12.64
C LYS A 355 2.59 32.36 11.35
N ALA A 356 3.84 31.90 11.43
CA ALA A 356 4.70 31.72 10.26
C ALA A 356 4.12 30.66 9.31
N ILE A 357 3.65 29.54 9.87
CA ILE A 357 3.02 28.46 9.09
C ILE A 357 1.79 28.98 8.36
N SER A 358 0.88 29.66 9.05
CA SER A 358 -0.34 30.20 8.43
C SER A 358 -0.06 31.25 7.34
N ALA A 359 1.08 31.94 7.41
CA ALA A 359 1.48 32.92 6.39
C ALA A 359 1.98 32.24 5.11
N SER A 360 2.77 31.17 5.24
CA SER A 360 3.29 30.38 4.11
C SER A 360 2.27 29.39 3.55
N TYR A 361 1.40 28.88 4.42
CA TYR A 361 0.41 27.85 4.15
C TYR A 361 -0.97 28.29 4.69
N PRO A 362 -1.67 29.20 4.00
CA PRO A 362 -2.95 29.74 4.47
C PRO A 362 -4.06 28.69 4.59
N ALA A 363 -3.97 27.59 3.84
CA ALA A 363 -4.87 26.44 3.93
C ALA A 363 -4.33 25.31 4.82
N GLY A 364 -3.23 25.55 5.54
CA GLY A 364 -2.45 24.52 6.22
C GLY A 364 -1.50 23.78 5.27
N VAL A 365 -0.57 23.02 5.84
CA VAL A 365 0.35 22.16 5.08
C VAL A 365 -0.43 20.93 4.64
N GLN A 366 -0.91 20.92 3.39
CA GLN A 366 -1.84 19.89 2.90
C GLN A 366 -1.18 18.76 2.12
N ASP A 367 0.05 18.94 1.64
CA ASP A 367 0.73 17.99 0.76
C ASP A 367 2.15 17.70 1.24
N LEU A 368 2.59 16.46 1.04
CA LEU A 368 3.99 16.09 1.17
C LEU A 368 4.74 16.67 -0.02
N ALA A 369 5.78 17.46 0.25
CA ALA A 369 6.56 18.17 -0.75
C ALA A 369 8.06 18.02 -0.49
N ASP A 370 8.87 18.33 -1.50
CA ASP A 370 10.32 18.48 -1.31
C ASP A 370 10.60 19.78 -0.53
N GLY A 371 11.71 19.82 0.21
CA GLY A 371 12.18 20.98 0.95
C GLY A 371 11.95 20.85 2.46
N GLY A 372 11.44 21.93 3.07
CA GLY A 372 11.22 21.98 4.52
C GLY A 372 12.47 22.35 5.33
N THR A 373 12.42 22.11 6.64
CA THR A 373 13.49 22.45 7.58
C THR A 373 14.81 21.76 7.23
N TRP A 374 14.73 20.53 6.73
CA TRP A 374 15.90 19.69 6.46
C TRP A 374 16.24 19.52 4.98
N ASP A 375 15.47 20.11 4.07
CA ASP A 375 15.60 19.94 2.61
C ASP A 375 15.46 18.47 2.17
N THR A 376 14.41 17.82 2.69
CA THR A 376 14.07 16.41 2.43
C THR A 376 13.23 16.26 1.18
N ILE A 377 13.24 15.07 0.56
CA ILE A 377 12.28 14.77 -0.53
C ILE A 377 10.89 14.42 0.04
N ALA A 378 9.83 14.60 -0.74
CA ALA A 378 8.46 14.32 -0.33
C ALA A 378 8.28 12.88 0.18
N GLY A 379 7.81 12.73 1.42
CA GLY A 379 7.61 11.42 2.07
C GLY A 379 8.85 10.81 2.71
N GLN A 380 9.96 11.55 2.78
CA GLN A 380 11.16 11.13 3.49
C GLN A 380 10.99 11.31 5.02
N PRO A 381 11.24 10.26 5.82
CA PRO A 381 11.17 10.35 7.28
C PRO A 381 12.37 11.12 7.88
N THR A 382 12.14 11.75 9.03
CA THR A 382 13.17 12.27 9.96
C THR A 382 13.56 11.18 10.99
N ASP A 383 14.13 11.57 12.14
CA ASP A 383 14.54 10.59 13.15
C ASP A 383 13.35 9.81 13.74
N ASP A 384 12.17 10.43 13.80
CA ASP A 384 10.87 9.84 14.14
C ASP A 384 10.62 8.53 13.37
N GLY A 385 10.51 8.65 12.04
CA GLY A 385 10.22 7.56 11.14
C GLY A 385 11.39 6.60 10.98
N GLU A 386 12.63 7.08 10.95
CA GLU A 386 13.79 6.21 10.81
C GLU A 386 14.00 5.29 12.03
N LEU A 387 13.82 5.81 13.24
CA LEU A 387 13.89 5.02 14.47
C LEU A 387 12.70 4.05 14.58
N ALA A 388 11.50 4.47 14.17
CA ALA A 388 10.34 3.59 14.10
C ALA A 388 10.57 2.43 13.11
N LEU A 389 11.13 2.71 11.94
CA LEU A 389 11.51 1.71 10.94
C LEU A 389 12.57 0.75 11.49
N ALA A 390 13.62 1.27 12.14
CA ALA A 390 14.65 0.44 12.76
C ALA A 390 14.05 -0.54 13.79
N LEU A 391 13.14 -0.05 14.64
CA LEU A 391 12.44 -0.88 15.62
C LEU A 391 11.54 -1.92 14.94
N ALA A 392 10.73 -1.49 13.98
CA ALA A 392 9.82 -2.36 13.24
C ALA A 392 10.56 -3.51 12.56
N ARG A 393 11.71 -3.26 11.93
CA ARG A 393 12.47 -4.31 11.24
C ARG A 393 13.08 -5.33 12.21
N VAL A 394 13.53 -4.90 13.39
CA VAL A 394 13.98 -5.83 14.46
C VAL A 394 12.83 -6.70 14.95
N LEU A 395 11.66 -6.10 15.21
CA LEU A 395 10.48 -6.80 15.69
C LEU A 395 9.91 -7.76 14.64
N ALA A 396 9.93 -7.39 13.37
CA ALA A 396 9.41 -8.18 12.26
C ALA A 396 10.18 -9.49 12.01
N ASP A 397 11.33 -9.68 12.64
CA ASP A 397 12.16 -10.90 12.58
C ASP A 397 12.22 -11.66 13.92
N ARG A 398 11.44 -11.24 14.92
CA ARG A 398 11.54 -11.80 16.28
C ARG A 398 10.16 -11.98 16.91
N SER A 399 9.94 -13.17 17.46
CA SER A 399 8.76 -13.47 18.29
C SER A 399 8.94 -13.04 19.75
N GLN A 400 10.10 -12.53 20.15
CA GLN A 400 10.35 -12.04 21.52
C GLN A 400 11.13 -10.73 21.50
N TRP A 401 10.89 -9.90 22.52
CA TRP A 401 11.65 -8.68 22.73
C TRP A 401 13.13 -9.00 22.98
N CYS A 402 14.02 -8.22 22.37
CA CYS A 402 15.46 -8.33 22.55
C CYS A 402 16.05 -6.93 22.57
N ASP A 403 16.30 -6.42 23.78
CA ASP A 403 16.81 -5.08 24.01
C ASP A 403 18.16 -4.83 23.33
N ASP A 404 19.09 -5.78 23.37
CA ASP A 404 20.40 -5.65 22.71
C ASP A 404 20.28 -5.60 21.18
N ALA A 405 19.33 -6.32 20.59
CA ALA A 405 19.08 -6.25 19.15
C ALA A 405 18.49 -4.89 18.73
N VAL A 406 17.58 -4.35 19.55
CA VAL A 406 16.99 -3.02 19.33
C VAL A 406 18.03 -1.92 19.53
N ALA A 407 18.80 -1.97 20.61
CA ALA A 407 19.90 -1.03 20.84
C ALA A 407 20.98 -1.10 19.74
N ALA A 408 21.24 -2.29 19.19
CA ALA A 408 22.11 -2.44 18.02
C ALA A 408 21.53 -1.76 16.77
N ALA A 409 20.23 -1.90 16.51
CA ALA A 409 19.59 -1.23 15.37
C ALA A 409 19.64 0.30 15.51
N TYR A 410 19.41 0.83 16.71
CA TYR A 410 19.54 2.27 16.98
C TYR A 410 20.98 2.78 16.90
N ALA A 411 21.95 1.99 17.35
CA ALA A 411 23.37 2.29 17.17
C ALA A 411 23.75 2.32 15.68
N ASN A 412 23.25 1.36 14.88
CA ASN A 412 23.46 1.32 13.44
C ASN A 412 22.80 2.50 12.72
N TRP A 413 21.60 2.90 13.16
CA TRP A 413 20.95 4.12 12.69
C TRP A 413 21.84 5.34 12.96
N LEU A 414 22.32 5.53 14.19
CA LEU A 414 23.19 6.66 14.51
C LEU A 414 24.51 6.62 13.71
N ALA A 415 25.11 5.44 13.55
CA ALA A 415 26.33 5.24 12.76
C ALA A 415 26.15 5.57 11.28
N SER A 416 24.93 5.49 10.76
CA SER A 416 24.62 5.82 9.37
C SER A 416 24.54 7.32 9.09
N GLY A 417 24.76 8.17 10.09
CA GLY A 417 24.79 9.63 9.94
C GLY A 417 23.41 10.23 9.63
N PRO A 418 22.42 10.10 10.53
CA PRO A 418 21.13 10.75 10.35
C PRO A 418 21.33 12.28 10.37
N PHE A 419 20.51 13.00 9.60
CA PHE A 419 20.61 14.47 9.51
C PHE A 419 19.89 15.18 10.64
N ASP A 420 18.98 14.47 11.32
CA ASP A 420 18.34 14.91 12.54
C ASP A 420 18.49 13.83 13.63
N CYS A 421 18.63 14.26 14.88
CA CYS A 421 18.79 13.40 16.04
C CYS A 421 18.68 14.23 17.33
N GLY A 422 17.63 13.98 18.11
CA GLY A 422 17.50 14.57 19.45
C GLY A 422 18.70 14.28 20.37
N MET A 423 19.08 15.24 21.22
CA MET A 423 20.26 15.13 22.10
C MET A 423 20.21 13.93 23.07
N THR A 424 19.03 13.67 23.64
CA THR A 424 18.82 12.55 24.59
C THR A 424 19.00 11.20 23.87
N THR A 425 18.39 11.06 22.69
CA THR A 425 18.56 9.92 21.78
C THR A 425 20.02 9.72 21.40
N GLY A 426 20.68 10.77 20.90
CA GLY A 426 22.06 10.71 20.41
C GLY A 426 23.07 10.35 21.50
N THR A 427 22.87 10.81 22.73
CA THR A 427 23.74 10.46 23.87
C THR A 427 23.69 8.97 24.17
N ALA A 428 22.48 8.42 24.34
CA ALA A 428 22.29 7.02 24.69
C ALA A 428 22.76 6.07 23.57
N PHE A 429 22.40 6.37 22.32
CA PHE A 429 22.73 5.49 21.20
C PHE A 429 24.19 5.62 20.75
N ARG A 430 24.87 6.73 21.06
CA ARG A 430 26.33 6.81 20.94
C ARG A 430 27.02 5.88 21.93
N ALA A 431 26.54 5.77 23.16
CA ALA A 431 27.07 4.80 24.11
C ALA A 431 26.84 3.36 23.62
N ALA A 432 25.66 3.06 23.07
CA ALA A 432 25.36 1.77 22.44
C ALA A 432 26.31 1.46 21.26
N LEU A 433 26.61 2.46 20.42
CA LEU A 433 27.52 2.34 19.28
C LEU A 433 28.96 2.07 19.70
N MET A 434 29.43 2.70 20.77
CA MET A 434 30.80 2.51 21.28
C MET A 434 30.97 1.19 22.04
N ALA A 435 29.89 0.53 22.45
CA ALA A 435 29.92 -0.71 23.20
C ALA A 435 30.22 -1.92 22.28
N GLN A 436 31.20 -2.74 22.67
CA GLN A 436 31.54 -4.00 21.97
C GLN A 436 30.52 -5.12 22.24
N SER A 437 29.90 -5.11 23.43
CA SER A 437 28.82 -6.03 23.85
C SER A 437 27.92 -5.31 24.87
N GLY A 438 26.71 -5.82 25.11
CA GLY A 438 25.77 -5.21 26.06
C GLY A 438 25.35 -3.79 25.66
N ARG A 439 24.99 -3.60 24.39
CA ARG A 439 24.65 -2.28 23.83
C ARG A 439 23.47 -1.64 24.54
N ALA A 440 22.48 -2.43 24.93
CA ALA A 440 21.33 -1.96 25.70
C ALA A 440 21.74 -1.46 27.09
N ALA A 441 22.65 -2.17 27.76
CA ALA A 441 23.17 -1.75 29.06
C ALA A 441 23.96 -0.43 28.96
N ALA A 442 24.80 -0.30 27.93
CA ALA A 442 25.54 0.93 27.67
C ALA A 442 24.61 2.11 27.37
N ALA A 443 23.56 1.89 26.57
CA ALA A 443 22.56 2.92 26.27
C ALA A 443 21.85 3.41 27.53
N ARG A 444 21.34 2.47 28.34
CA ARG A 444 20.67 2.75 29.62
C ARG A 444 21.56 3.53 30.59
N ALA A 445 22.84 3.17 30.68
CA ALA A 445 23.79 3.83 31.57
C ALA A 445 24.06 5.29 31.17
N ALA A 446 24.00 5.61 29.88
CA ALA A 446 24.20 6.97 29.36
C ALA A 446 22.90 7.79 29.23
N ALA A 447 21.75 7.17 29.43
CA ALA A 447 20.46 7.81 29.23
C ALA A 447 20.14 8.84 30.32
N ASN A 448 19.52 9.96 29.93
CA ASN A 448 19.15 11.02 30.86
C ASN A 448 17.77 10.74 31.48
N ALA A 449 17.74 10.42 32.79
CA ALA A 449 16.50 10.13 33.52
C ALA A 449 15.62 11.36 33.81
N GLU A 450 16.17 12.57 33.71
CA GLU A 450 15.44 13.82 33.92
C GLU A 450 14.76 14.33 32.64
N SER A 451 15.15 13.79 31.48
CA SER A 451 14.60 14.20 30.19
C SER A 451 13.20 13.65 29.97
N GLU A 452 12.23 14.55 29.80
CA GLU A 452 10.86 14.24 29.36
C GLU A 452 10.64 14.49 27.87
N ALA A 453 11.71 14.38 27.07
CA ALA A 453 11.61 14.46 25.62
C ALA A 453 10.80 13.28 25.05
N ASN A 454 10.16 13.52 23.91
CA ASN A 454 9.31 12.58 23.16
C ASN A 454 10.07 11.54 22.33
N GLY A 455 11.41 11.56 22.33
CA GLY A 455 12.27 10.69 21.51
C GLY A 455 11.99 9.18 21.61
N ALA A 456 11.44 8.71 22.74
CA ALA A 456 11.02 7.32 22.91
C ALA A 456 9.53 7.07 22.60
N LEU A 457 8.67 8.08 22.69
CA LEU A 457 7.25 7.96 22.33
C LEU A 457 7.10 7.86 20.81
N MET A 458 7.87 8.66 20.07
CA MET A 458 7.68 8.81 18.63
C MET A 458 7.96 7.55 17.80
N ARG A 459 8.90 6.72 18.25
CA ARG A 459 9.34 5.52 17.55
C ARG A 459 8.60 4.24 17.94
N VAL A 460 7.72 4.28 18.95
CA VAL A 460 7.25 3.05 19.64
C VAL A 460 6.01 2.41 19.02
N ALA A 461 5.36 3.06 18.05
CA ALA A 461 4.16 2.54 17.40
C ALA A 461 4.27 1.08 16.89
N PRO A 462 5.40 0.63 16.30
CA PRO A 462 5.56 -0.77 15.86
C PRO A 462 5.37 -1.81 16.97
N VAL A 463 5.64 -1.46 18.24
CA VAL A 463 5.42 -2.37 19.39
C VAL A 463 3.95 -2.73 19.53
N GLY A 464 3.04 -1.77 19.34
CA GLY A 464 1.60 -2.02 19.42
C GLY A 464 1.12 -2.98 18.33
N ILE A 465 1.66 -2.86 17.12
CA ILE A 465 1.39 -3.78 15.99
C ILE A 465 1.92 -5.17 16.29
N TRP A 466 3.16 -5.28 16.77
CA TRP A 466 3.83 -6.55 17.03
C TRP A 466 3.21 -7.34 18.19
N ALA A 467 2.87 -6.65 19.29
CA ALA A 467 2.31 -7.30 20.47
C ALA A 467 0.83 -7.69 20.25
N ARG A 468 0.00 -6.77 19.74
CA ARG A 468 -1.48 -6.89 19.64
C ARG A 468 -2.17 -7.27 20.96
N ASP A 469 -1.45 -7.16 22.07
CA ASP A 469 -1.92 -7.30 23.44
C ASP A 469 -1.50 -6.03 24.18
N PRO A 470 -2.44 -5.29 24.80
CA PRO A 470 -2.14 -3.99 25.38
C PRO A 470 -1.12 -4.05 26.53
N ALA A 471 -1.16 -5.10 27.36
CA ALA A 471 -0.26 -5.22 28.50
C ALA A 471 1.18 -5.56 28.04
N GLU A 472 1.33 -6.49 27.09
CA GLU A 472 2.62 -6.78 26.47
C GLU A 472 3.18 -5.54 25.74
N ALA A 473 2.33 -4.84 24.97
CA ALA A 473 2.73 -3.64 24.25
C ALA A 473 3.24 -2.57 25.21
N ALA A 474 2.52 -2.31 26.31
CA ALA A 474 2.92 -1.33 27.30
C ALA A 474 4.22 -1.69 28.00
N ARG A 475 4.40 -2.96 28.39
CA ARG A 475 5.65 -3.45 29.01
C ARG A 475 6.84 -3.24 28.07
N VAL A 476 6.72 -3.67 26.82
CA VAL A 476 7.80 -3.56 25.83
C VAL A 476 8.10 -2.10 25.47
N ALA A 477 7.07 -1.25 25.35
CA ALA A 477 7.27 0.17 25.11
C ALA A 477 8.02 0.87 26.26
N ARG A 478 7.76 0.46 27.52
CA ARG A 478 8.54 0.93 28.68
C ARG A 478 9.98 0.43 28.65
N GLU A 479 10.23 -0.78 28.16
CA GLU A 479 11.58 -1.35 28.00
C GLU A 479 12.37 -0.67 26.88
N ASP A 480 11.71 -0.31 25.77
CA ASP A 480 12.31 0.50 24.72
C ASP A 480 12.67 1.90 25.23
N ALA A 481 11.76 2.54 25.96
CA ALA A 481 12.00 3.87 26.51
C ALA A 481 13.22 3.89 27.45
N LEU A 482 13.47 2.83 28.22
CA LEU A 482 14.68 2.73 29.07
C LEU A 482 16.00 2.85 28.28
N LEU A 483 16.02 2.52 26.98
CA LEU A 483 17.23 2.59 26.17
C LEU A 483 17.73 4.03 25.96
N SER A 484 16.87 5.04 26.09
CA SER A 484 17.30 6.45 25.91
C SER A 484 16.58 7.47 26.77
N HIS A 485 15.33 7.22 27.19
CA HIS A 485 14.48 8.14 27.96
C HIS A 485 13.87 7.43 29.19
N PRO A 486 14.66 7.14 30.24
CA PRO A 486 14.20 6.34 31.37
C PRO A 486 13.26 7.10 32.33
N SER A 487 12.95 8.38 32.07
CA SER A 487 11.98 9.16 32.84
C SER A 487 10.66 8.38 33.02
N PRO A 488 10.09 8.33 34.25
CA PRO A 488 8.81 7.70 34.50
C PRO A 488 7.68 8.25 33.62
N VAL A 489 7.71 9.54 33.30
CA VAL A 489 6.71 10.19 32.45
C VAL A 489 6.80 9.68 31.02
N THR A 490 8.00 9.69 30.42
CA THR A 490 8.20 9.19 29.05
C THR A 490 7.86 7.70 28.93
N ARG A 491 8.31 6.88 29.89
CA ARG A 491 7.96 5.45 29.93
C ARG A 491 6.45 5.22 30.00
N SER A 492 5.75 5.98 30.84
CA SER A 492 4.30 5.86 31.00
C SER A 492 3.57 6.32 29.74
N ALA A 493 4.02 7.40 29.09
CA ALA A 493 3.48 7.88 27.83
C ALA A 493 3.64 6.83 26.71
N SER A 494 4.85 6.30 26.51
CA SER A 494 5.12 5.24 25.53
C SER A 494 4.28 3.98 25.79
N GLY A 495 4.13 3.59 27.06
CA GLY A 495 3.29 2.46 27.46
C GLY A 495 1.82 2.65 27.12
N ALA A 496 1.24 3.78 27.51
CA ALA A 496 -0.15 4.11 27.22
C ALA A 496 -0.44 4.19 25.71
N PHE A 497 0.48 4.79 24.96
CA PHE A 497 0.38 4.92 23.51
C PHE A 497 0.45 3.56 22.79
N ALA A 498 1.43 2.71 23.13
CA ALA A 498 1.56 1.39 22.53
C ALA A 498 0.37 0.47 22.88
N ALA A 499 -0.19 0.57 24.08
CA ALA A 499 -1.39 -0.17 24.47
C ALA A 499 -2.62 0.25 23.65
N ALA A 500 -2.82 1.54 23.44
CA ALA A 500 -3.90 2.05 22.58
C ALA A 500 -3.76 1.54 21.14
N ILE A 501 -2.55 1.56 20.58
CA ILE A 501 -2.29 0.99 19.24
C ILE A 501 -2.59 -0.51 19.24
N ALA A 502 -2.12 -1.28 20.22
CA ALA A 502 -2.39 -2.73 20.28
C ALA A 502 -3.90 -3.04 20.28
N VAL A 503 -4.72 -2.26 21.00
CA VAL A 503 -6.18 -2.39 20.98
C VAL A 503 -6.77 -2.00 19.62
N ALA A 504 -6.28 -0.93 19.01
CA ALA A 504 -6.72 -0.53 17.67
C ALA A 504 -6.44 -1.64 16.65
N ILE A 505 -5.22 -2.17 16.63
CA ILE A 505 -4.83 -3.27 15.75
C ILE A 505 -5.70 -4.52 16.01
N ALA A 506 -6.09 -4.79 17.25
CA ALA A 506 -6.99 -5.90 17.60
C ALA A 506 -8.48 -5.65 17.25
N GLY A 507 -8.82 -4.57 16.55
CA GLY A 507 -10.19 -4.27 16.14
C GLY A 507 -10.97 -3.38 17.11
N GLY A 508 -10.35 -2.90 18.19
CA GLY A 508 -11.00 -2.02 19.17
C GLY A 508 -11.40 -0.66 18.60
N ASP A 509 -12.43 -0.06 19.17
CA ASP A 509 -12.83 1.32 18.88
C ASP A 509 -12.01 2.34 19.68
N ARG A 510 -12.21 3.64 19.40
CA ARG A 510 -11.52 4.74 20.10
C ARG A 510 -11.72 4.71 21.61
N ASP A 511 -12.88 4.28 22.09
CA ASP A 511 -13.18 4.16 23.52
C ASP A 511 -12.35 3.06 24.16
N ALA A 512 -12.22 1.91 23.52
CA ALA A 512 -11.37 0.82 23.97
C ALA A 512 -9.88 1.21 23.94
N MET A 513 -9.44 1.91 22.90
CA MET A 513 -8.08 2.46 22.80
C MET A 513 -7.78 3.40 23.97
N HIS A 514 -8.68 4.33 24.26
CA HIS A 514 -8.55 5.30 25.35
C HIS A 514 -8.52 4.61 26.72
N ARG A 515 -9.41 3.63 26.96
CA ARG A 515 -9.41 2.85 28.21
C ARG A 515 -8.10 2.09 28.44
N ALA A 516 -7.52 1.52 27.38
CA ALA A 516 -6.24 0.83 27.47
C ALA A 516 -5.10 1.79 27.81
N ALA A 517 -5.08 2.99 27.20
CA ALA A 517 -4.12 4.03 27.55
C ALA A 517 -4.26 4.49 29.01
N GLU A 518 -5.49 4.70 29.49
CA GLU A 518 -5.77 5.09 30.88
C GLU A 518 -5.34 4.02 31.90
N ALA A 519 -5.55 2.74 31.59
CA ALA A 519 -5.13 1.64 32.46
C ALA A 519 -3.62 1.65 32.70
N GLU A 520 -2.84 1.91 31.64
CA GLU A 520 -1.38 1.99 31.70
C GLU A 520 -0.85 3.31 32.29
N ALA A 521 -1.71 4.32 32.42
CA ALA A 521 -1.43 5.62 33.04
C ALA A 521 -1.66 5.63 34.56
N SER A 522 -2.18 4.55 35.15
CA SER A 522 -2.58 4.49 36.56
C SER A 522 -1.45 4.81 37.56
N GLY A 523 -0.19 4.57 37.19
CA GLY A 523 0.99 4.94 37.97
C GLY A 523 1.55 6.35 37.71
N SER A 524 0.94 7.15 36.83
CA SER A 524 1.42 8.49 36.46
C SER A 524 0.26 9.50 36.34
N PRO A 525 0.01 10.32 37.39
CA PRO A 525 -1.05 11.33 37.37
C PRO A 525 -0.97 12.27 36.18
N ALA A 526 0.23 12.68 35.77
CA ALA A 526 0.44 13.56 34.62
C ALA A 526 -0.11 12.96 33.31
N ILE A 527 0.09 11.66 33.09
CA ILE A 527 -0.43 10.97 31.89
C ILE A 527 -1.95 10.83 31.97
N ALA A 528 -2.47 10.43 33.14
CA ALA A 528 -3.91 10.30 33.34
C ALA A 528 -4.64 11.65 33.11
N ASP A 529 -4.06 12.75 33.60
CA ASP A 529 -4.61 14.09 33.42
C ASP A 529 -4.55 14.54 31.96
N VAL A 530 -3.46 14.25 31.25
CA VAL A 530 -3.33 14.51 29.81
C VAL A 530 -4.41 13.78 29.01
N LEU A 531 -4.62 12.48 29.26
CA LEU A 531 -5.64 11.69 28.56
C LEU A 531 -7.04 12.21 28.86
N ARG A 532 -7.34 12.51 30.13
CA ARG A 532 -8.64 13.05 30.54
C ARG A 532 -8.91 14.42 29.90
N ALA A 533 -7.92 15.30 29.89
CA ALA A 533 -8.02 16.63 29.29
C ALA A 533 -8.24 16.54 27.76
N ALA A 534 -7.50 15.67 27.07
CA ALA A 534 -7.66 15.43 25.65
C ALA A 534 -9.08 14.96 25.31
N LYS A 535 -9.62 13.99 26.06
CA LYS A 535 -11.01 13.51 25.90
C LYS A 535 -12.03 14.61 26.15
N ALA A 536 -11.80 15.48 27.14
CA ALA A 536 -12.67 16.61 27.46
C ALA A 536 -12.63 17.77 26.45
N GLY A 537 -11.83 17.69 25.38
CA GLY A 537 -11.71 18.74 24.37
C GLY A 537 -10.68 19.82 24.71
N ASN A 538 -9.90 19.62 25.78
CA ASN A 538 -8.82 20.53 26.14
C ASN A 538 -7.54 20.08 25.43
N GLY A 539 -7.29 20.60 24.22
CA GLY A 539 -6.08 20.31 23.43
C GLY A 539 -4.80 20.99 23.93
N VAL A 540 -3.73 20.91 23.13
CA VAL A 540 -2.51 21.71 23.32
C VAL A 540 -2.77 23.12 22.78
N THR A 541 -2.57 24.14 23.60
CA THR A 541 -2.80 25.55 23.23
C THR A 541 -1.52 26.30 22.86
N ASP A 542 -0.37 25.79 23.32
CA ASP A 542 0.96 26.29 22.99
C ASP A 542 1.88 25.09 22.80
N ALA A 543 2.20 24.79 21.53
CA ALA A 543 3.11 23.71 21.15
C ALA A 543 4.56 24.19 20.95
N VAL A 544 4.81 25.50 21.03
CA VAL A 544 6.12 26.12 20.79
C VAL A 544 6.92 26.20 22.08
N THR A 545 6.29 26.64 23.18
CA THR A 545 6.92 26.56 24.50
C THR A 545 7.12 25.09 24.88
N ASN A 546 8.32 24.72 25.32
CA ASN A 546 8.69 23.33 25.61
C ASN A 546 8.45 22.38 24.42
N GLN A 547 8.81 22.80 23.20
CA GLN A 547 8.87 21.92 22.03
C GLN A 547 9.67 20.64 22.36
N GLY A 548 9.24 19.48 21.87
CA GLY A 548 9.83 18.18 22.23
C GLY A 548 9.25 17.52 23.48
N TRP A 549 8.33 18.17 24.22
CA TRP A 549 7.81 17.59 25.47
C TRP A 549 6.81 16.46 25.21
N VAL A 550 7.07 15.29 25.82
CA VAL A 550 6.27 14.07 25.62
C VAL A 550 4.77 14.25 25.95
N LEU A 551 4.43 15.12 26.90
CA LEU A 551 3.03 15.38 27.26
C LEU A 551 2.29 16.15 26.17
N HIS A 552 2.96 17.06 25.45
CA HIS A 552 2.35 17.78 24.32
C HIS A 552 1.99 16.80 23.21
N ALA A 553 2.92 15.93 22.85
CA ALA A 553 2.71 14.95 21.79
C ALA A 553 1.58 13.96 22.12
N LEU A 554 1.59 13.39 23.33
CA LEU A 554 0.55 12.46 23.76
C LEU A 554 -0.83 13.14 23.83
N LYS A 555 -0.89 14.34 24.41
CA LYS A 555 -2.14 15.12 24.53
C LYS A 555 -2.71 15.45 23.15
N ASN A 556 -1.87 15.90 22.22
CA ASN A 556 -2.30 16.20 20.86
C ASN A 556 -2.87 14.95 20.17
N ALA A 557 -2.15 13.83 20.16
CA ALA A 557 -2.59 12.63 19.47
C ALA A 557 -3.96 12.13 19.98
N PHE A 558 -4.15 12.05 21.30
CA PHE A 558 -5.45 11.64 21.86
C PHE A 558 -6.54 12.69 21.67
N HIS A 559 -6.21 13.98 21.69
CA HIS A 559 -7.19 15.03 21.39
C HIS A 559 -7.69 14.89 19.94
N ARG A 560 -6.80 14.63 18.99
CA ARG A 560 -7.17 14.38 17.59
C ARG A 560 -7.97 13.09 17.42
N LEU A 561 -7.65 12.03 18.17
CA LEU A 561 -8.43 10.78 18.17
C LEU A 561 -9.90 11.01 18.54
N TRP A 562 -10.15 11.92 19.49
CA TRP A 562 -11.51 12.24 19.94
C TRP A 562 -12.26 13.20 19.02
N HIS A 563 -11.58 14.24 18.52
CA HIS A 563 -12.25 15.44 18.00
C HIS A 563 -12.00 15.73 16.53
N ALA A 564 -11.08 15.04 15.85
CA ALA A 564 -10.84 15.27 14.43
C ALA A 564 -11.92 14.64 13.55
N SER A 565 -12.24 15.30 12.44
CA SER A 565 -13.21 14.82 11.44
C SER A 565 -12.62 13.78 10.48
N SER A 566 -11.30 13.81 10.26
CA SER A 566 -10.56 12.86 9.42
C SER A 566 -9.09 12.82 9.82
N VAL A 567 -8.36 11.80 9.37
CA VAL A 567 -6.90 11.68 9.57
C VAL A 567 -6.17 12.85 8.93
N GLU A 568 -6.57 13.24 7.71
CA GLU A 568 -6.01 14.40 7.01
C GLU A 568 -6.19 15.69 7.82
N ALA A 569 -7.43 15.99 8.23
CA ALA A 569 -7.72 17.21 9.00
C ALA A 569 -6.97 17.22 10.34
N ALA A 570 -6.81 16.06 10.98
CA ALA A 570 -6.04 15.93 12.21
C ALA A 570 -4.56 16.25 12.02
N LEU A 571 -3.93 15.72 10.97
CA LEU A 571 -2.51 15.92 10.69
C LEU A 571 -2.23 17.36 10.25
N VAL A 572 -3.03 17.92 9.34
CA VAL A 572 -2.92 19.33 8.94
C VAL A 572 -3.04 20.25 10.16
N ALA A 573 -4.02 19.99 11.03
CA ALA A 573 -4.22 20.81 12.22
C ALA A 573 -3.14 20.57 13.29
N THR A 574 -2.53 19.39 13.34
CA THR A 574 -1.40 19.08 14.23
C THR A 574 -0.16 19.85 13.81
N VAL A 575 0.19 19.78 12.52
CA VAL A 575 1.32 20.51 11.93
C VAL A 575 1.13 22.01 12.04
N GLY A 576 -0.11 22.50 11.87
CA GLY A 576 -0.45 23.92 12.03
C GLY A 576 -0.22 24.50 13.43
N MET A 577 -0.01 23.67 14.46
CA MET A 577 0.31 24.15 15.82
C MET A 577 1.76 24.63 15.96
N GLY A 578 2.63 24.36 14.98
CA GLY A 578 4.05 24.72 15.05
C GLY A 578 4.81 24.00 16.17
N GLY A 579 6.02 24.48 16.43
CA GLY A 579 6.96 23.83 17.35
C GLY A 579 7.52 22.55 16.76
N ASP A 580 7.37 21.44 17.47
CA ASP A 580 7.92 20.12 17.15
C ASP A 580 6.97 19.32 16.24
N THR A 581 6.85 19.73 14.98
CA THR A 581 5.72 19.36 14.12
C THR A 581 5.84 17.99 13.46
N ASP A 582 7.04 17.54 13.11
CA ASP A 582 7.31 16.19 12.61
C ASP A 582 6.99 15.14 13.66
N THR A 583 7.51 15.28 14.88
CA THR A 583 7.23 14.30 15.95
C THR A 583 5.76 14.30 16.37
N ASN A 584 5.15 15.48 16.54
CA ASN A 584 3.71 15.57 16.83
C ASN A 584 2.86 14.96 15.69
N GLY A 585 3.28 15.18 14.44
CA GLY A 585 2.69 14.60 13.25
C GLY A 585 2.80 13.07 13.25
N ALA A 586 3.99 12.53 13.49
CA ALA A 586 4.28 11.10 13.51
C ALA A 586 3.43 10.35 14.54
N ILE A 587 3.39 10.86 15.78
CA ILE A 587 2.63 10.24 16.88
C ILE A 587 1.12 10.32 16.62
N CYS A 588 0.63 11.48 16.14
CA CYS A 588 -0.77 11.66 15.78
C CYS A 588 -1.18 10.73 14.63
N GLY A 589 -0.38 10.71 13.55
CA GLY A 589 -0.62 9.90 12.37
C GLY A 589 -0.58 8.40 12.67
N ALA A 590 0.36 7.94 13.50
CA ALA A 590 0.43 6.55 13.92
C ALA A 590 -0.84 6.10 14.68
N LEU A 591 -1.33 6.91 15.62
CA LEU A 591 -2.51 6.57 16.41
C LEU A 591 -3.79 6.57 15.57
N LEU A 592 -3.97 7.58 14.73
CA LEU A 592 -5.16 7.70 13.88
C LEU A 592 -5.15 6.68 12.74
N GLY A 593 -3.97 6.42 12.15
CA GLY A 593 -3.78 5.36 11.18
C GLY A 593 -4.11 3.98 11.76
N ALA A 594 -3.73 3.73 13.02
CA ALA A 594 -4.11 2.51 13.74
C ALA A 594 -5.63 2.45 14.01
N ALA A 595 -6.28 3.58 14.28
CA ALA A 595 -7.73 3.62 14.55
C ALA A 595 -8.58 3.41 13.28
N TYR A 596 -8.21 4.07 12.18
CA TYR A 596 -9.05 4.22 11.00
C TYR A 596 -8.60 3.39 9.79
N GLY A 597 -7.36 2.85 9.81
CA GLY A 597 -6.83 2.02 8.73
C GLY A 597 -6.23 2.80 7.56
N ALA A 598 -5.63 2.06 6.63
CA ALA A 598 -4.87 2.61 5.51
C ALA A 598 -5.71 3.50 4.57
N ASP A 599 -6.97 3.13 4.33
CA ASP A 599 -7.88 3.88 3.44
C ASP A 599 -8.25 5.28 3.96
N ALA A 600 -8.05 5.54 5.26
CA ALA A 600 -8.30 6.85 5.84
C ALA A 600 -7.20 7.87 5.53
N LEU A 601 -6.05 7.42 5.02
CA LEU A 601 -4.95 8.28 4.62
C LEU A 601 -5.11 8.74 3.16
N PRO A 602 -4.83 10.01 2.85
CA PRO A 602 -4.86 10.47 1.47
C PRO A 602 -3.89 9.72 0.56
N THR A 603 -4.38 9.22 -0.58
CA THR A 603 -3.53 8.52 -1.55
C THR A 603 -2.34 9.38 -1.97
N ARG A 604 -2.56 10.69 -2.15
CA ARG A 604 -1.51 11.66 -2.50
C ARG A 604 -0.35 11.72 -1.48
N TRP A 605 -0.56 11.34 -0.23
CA TRP A 605 0.51 11.20 0.77
C TRP A 605 1.16 9.82 0.66
N THR A 606 0.35 8.76 0.68
CA THR A 606 0.85 7.38 0.66
C THR A 606 1.71 7.07 -0.58
N MET A 607 1.41 7.67 -1.74
CA MET A 607 2.21 7.51 -2.96
C MET A 607 3.56 8.22 -2.88
N GLN A 608 3.64 9.36 -2.19
CA GLN A 608 4.92 10.04 -1.97
C GLN A 608 5.79 9.24 -0.98
N VAL A 609 5.19 8.65 0.05
CA VAL A 609 5.89 7.73 0.96
C VAL A 609 6.36 6.47 0.22
N ALA A 610 5.48 5.79 -0.53
CA ALA A 610 5.81 4.54 -1.23
C ALA A 610 6.86 4.70 -2.34
N SER A 611 7.03 5.92 -2.86
CA SER A 611 8.05 6.25 -3.87
C SER A 611 9.34 6.83 -3.29
N CYS A 612 9.39 7.08 -1.98
CA CYS A 612 10.49 7.78 -1.33
C CYS A 612 11.77 6.95 -1.24
N ARG A 613 12.74 7.29 -2.10
CA ARG A 613 14.11 6.76 -2.10
C ARG A 613 15.10 7.92 -2.12
N PRO A 614 15.54 8.42 -0.95
CA PRO A 614 16.48 9.53 -0.87
C PRO A 614 17.87 9.10 -1.34
N ILE A 615 18.08 9.19 -2.65
CA ILE A 615 19.33 8.87 -3.34
C ILE A 615 19.97 10.16 -3.85
N ALA A 616 21.22 10.42 -3.45
CA ALA A 616 21.93 11.67 -3.77
C ALA A 616 22.01 11.95 -5.29
N ALA A 617 22.23 10.90 -6.09
CA ALA A 617 22.32 11.01 -7.55
C ALA A 617 21.03 11.51 -8.22
N PHE A 618 19.89 11.44 -7.52
CA PHE A 618 18.57 11.86 -8.01
C PHE A 618 18.00 13.04 -7.20
N GLY A 619 18.89 13.89 -6.67
CA GLY A 619 18.52 15.19 -6.08
C GLY A 619 18.18 15.17 -4.59
N ALA A 620 18.30 14.03 -3.90
CA ALA A 620 18.08 14.01 -2.45
C ALA A 620 19.25 14.67 -1.71
N MET A 621 18.98 15.79 -1.03
CA MET A 621 19.97 16.53 -0.25
C MET A 621 20.31 15.84 1.08
N ARG A 622 19.40 15.00 1.56
CA ARG A 622 19.55 14.16 2.74
C ARG A 622 19.50 12.68 2.35
N PRO A 623 20.52 12.14 1.65
CA PRO A 623 20.50 10.74 1.26
C PRO A 623 20.55 9.82 2.47
N ARG A 624 19.77 8.74 2.45
CA ARG A 624 19.71 7.75 3.55
C ARG A 624 19.87 6.33 3.01
N PRO A 625 20.50 5.41 3.76
CA PRO A 625 20.59 4.00 3.38
C PRO A 625 19.21 3.37 3.11
N ALA A 626 19.16 2.36 2.24
CA ALA A 626 17.93 1.64 1.93
C ALA A 626 17.21 1.05 3.15
N ALA A 627 17.97 0.71 4.21
CA ALA A 627 17.45 0.31 5.50
C ALA A 627 16.71 1.44 6.26
N PHE A 628 16.46 2.60 5.67
CA PHE A 628 15.64 3.67 6.25
C PHE A 628 14.62 4.23 5.25
N TRP A 629 14.51 3.63 4.06
CA TRP A 629 13.47 4.00 3.10
C TRP A 629 12.12 3.44 3.54
N PRO A 630 11.02 4.21 3.47
CA PRO A 630 9.69 3.78 3.90
C PRO A 630 8.91 3.04 2.78
N VAL A 631 9.60 2.38 1.86
CA VAL A 631 8.98 1.82 0.64
C VAL A 631 8.37 0.43 0.84
N ASP A 632 8.62 -0.22 1.99
CA ASP A 632 8.10 -1.54 2.37
C ASP A 632 7.07 -1.52 3.51
N LEU A 633 6.52 -0.36 3.88
CA LEU A 633 5.63 -0.27 5.05
C LEU A 633 4.48 -1.29 5.06
N PRO A 634 3.79 -1.57 3.92
CA PRO A 634 2.74 -2.57 3.92
C PRO A 634 3.20 -3.99 4.27
N SER A 635 4.30 -4.45 3.67
CA SER A 635 4.84 -5.79 3.95
C SER A 635 5.49 -5.85 5.33
N LEU A 636 6.08 -4.76 5.81
CA LEU A 636 6.61 -4.65 7.16
C LEU A 636 5.50 -4.76 8.22
N ALA A 637 4.37 -4.07 8.02
CA ALA A 637 3.19 -4.18 8.89
C ALA A 637 2.67 -5.62 8.96
N GLU A 638 2.58 -6.30 7.82
CA GLU A 638 2.16 -7.70 7.78
C GLU A 638 3.13 -8.64 8.50
N ARG A 639 4.45 -8.44 8.34
CA ARG A 639 5.47 -9.22 9.07
C ARG A 639 5.41 -9.01 10.58
N LEU A 640 5.13 -7.80 11.04
CA LEU A 640 4.94 -7.52 12.47
C LEU A 640 3.78 -8.32 13.04
N LEU A 641 2.65 -8.35 12.33
CA LEU A 641 1.46 -9.08 12.74
C LEU A 641 1.65 -10.61 12.72
N GLN A 642 2.48 -11.14 11.79
CA GLN A 642 2.81 -12.57 11.70
C GLN A 642 3.54 -13.09 12.95
N GLN A 643 4.35 -12.26 13.62
CA GLN A 643 5.13 -12.71 14.78
C GLN A 643 4.26 -13.23 15.92
N ARG A 644 3.04 -12.71 16.10
CA ARG A 644 2.11 -13.25 17.10
C ARG A 644 1.66 -14.67 16.80
N ARG A 645 1.47 -15.03 15.52
CA ARG A 645 1.13 -16.42 15.13
C ARG A 645 2.26 -17.37 15.53
N ILE A 646 3.51 -16.95 15.27
CA ILE A 646 4.71 -17.68 15.69
C ILE A 646 4.76 -17.83 17.22
N LYS A 647 4.50 -16.75 17.98
CA LYS A 647 4.42 -16.82 19.47
C LYS A 647 3.38 -17.83 19.96
N GLN A 648 2.28 -18.01 19.22
CA GLN A 648 1.19 -18.93 19.55
C GLN A 648 1.44 -20.36 19.05
N GLY A 649 2.62 -20.66 18.50
CA GLY A 649 2.96 -21.99 17.98
C GLY A 649 2.32 -22.33 16.64
N LEU A 650 1.73 -21.34 15.95
CA LEU A 650 1.23 -21.50 14.59
C LEU A 650 2.38 -21.30 13.58
N PRO A 651 2.35 -21.98 12.42
CA PRO A 651 3.35 -21.77 11.37
C PRO A 651 3.43 -20.27 10.99
N ALA A 652 4.65 -19.81 10.73
CA ALA A 652 4.97 -18.43 10.35
C ALA A 652 4.24 -18.01 9.09
#